data_AF-A0A150XRS5-F1
#
_entry.id   AF-A0A150XRS5-F1
#
_cell.length_a   1.000
_cell.length_b   1.000
_cell.length_c   1.000
_cell.angle_alpha   90.00
_cell.angle_beta   90.00
_cell.angle_gamma   90.00
#
_symmetry.space_group_name_H-M   'P 1'
#
loop_
_entity.id
_entity.type
_entity.pdbx_description
1 polymer ?
#
loop_
_entity_poly.entity_id
_entity_poly.type
_entity_poly.pdbx_seq_one_letter_code
_entity_poly.pdbx_strand_id
1 'polypeptide(L)'
;MISSLTIKNVATYNNINGVTINDLKKVNFFFGFNGSGKSTISKYLRNLSLAAPQQSQNFNSCSNIGYDNSLHQILTFNEEFIEENFRRSADLKGVFSLNQANAAIEQQITDEEAAIQASEILKSKYQSKIDGLEADKRAKNDALLNHCWNQRPTFSTFSKISLTHSGSKPNHLHEIRRILQNQYQILTIQQLTEQYQTLYEQDLKEILQKINTHSYLTIRRTEVHLEKLLQEVIVGNEDVDIAALITALGSRNWVELGLNFVKPDNNTCPFCQNETIDSDLREQFEKYFDETYKNKLAEISKLRDRYQQESNNLIASITAIQNVFNPNNQVSNLVLILTTFFDNNLEIIDYKISHSNEKKSIRSISTLKNTLSDVLDKIKTNNQLYKDLDANRQTLLKDIWNFMAEQCRTEINKYDERLTKYSRIGGVAAELKNKYSDKIVASKQNIENLRSQTVNTKDAVDNINLILKNAGFEGFEIAEKDKVNNISRYFLKRLNATTANPIFKSLSEGEKNFISFLYFFQLCVGTDDLQNNSTKKKIIVIDDPVSSLDSQALFIVASLIHSLILRKGDNPKADKMLLKNTTLAQTFIFTHNIYFYKEVTFERRPICTDYWHYRITKQNNQTSITGNYNKSVFDDYSLMWKNIKDLKANIPNDSSLNIMISNSMRRIIESYVNFIGYGKDSWAALINENQNDPTYYVKYSFIATINDESHKVSALDNAYYQKIINEQPQTLFTTFASIFKSIGKEHYEMMMNEQL
;
A
#
# COMPACT_ATOMS: atom_id res chain seq x y z
N MET A 1 7.04 48.76 21.14
CA MET A 1 6.86 49.70 20.00
C MET A 1 8.13 50.51 19.88
N ILE A 2 8.47 50.94 18.67
CA ILE A 2 9.69 51.69 18.41
C ILE A 2 9.49 53.12 18.92
N SER A 3 10.41 53.59 19.76
CA SER A 3 10.40 54.92 20.39
C SER A 3 11.34 55.90 19.70
N SER A 4 12.45 55.40 19.13
CA SER A 4 13.37 56.18 18.33
C SER A 4 14.06 55.35 17.23
N LEU A 5 14.48 56.03 16.17
CA LEU A 5 15.22 55.47 15.04
C LEU A 5 16.42 56.37 14.73
N THR A 6 17.60 55.79 14.51
CA THR A 6 18.78 56.51 14.02
C THR A 6 19.19 55.95 12.67
N ILE A 7 19.15 56.78 11.63
CA ILE A 7 19.56 56.44 10.27
C ILE A 7 20.87 57.13 9.96
N LYS A 8 21.91 56.36 9.62
CA LYS A 8 23.27 56.87 9.44
C LYS A 8 24.01 56.08 8.35
N ASN A 9 24.85 56.78 7.59
CA ASN A 9 25.75 56.20 6.58
C ASN A 9 25.03 55.35 5.51
N VAL A 10 23.86 55.83 5.04
CA VAL A 10 23.08 55.15 4.00
C VAL A 10 22.34 56.19 3.14
N ALA A 11 22.35 56.01 1.81
CA ALA A 11 21.74 56.91 0.85
C ALA A 11 22.10 58.40 1.07
N THR A 12 21.13 59.26 1.38
CA THR A 12 21.30 60.71 1.61
C THR A 12 21.49 61.07 3.10
N TYR A 13 21.60 60.08 3.99
CA TYR A 13 21.83 60.30 5.42
C TYR A 13 23.33 60.40 5.72
N ASN A 14 23.73 61.49 6.36
CA ASN A 14 25.12 61.83 6.66
C ASN A 14 25.84 60.70 7.44
N ASN A 15 27.09 60.41 7.08
CA ASN A 15 27.92 59.34 7.66
C ASN A 15 28.53 59.71 9.03
N ILE A 16 28.72 60.99 9.34
CA ILE A 16 29.30 61.48 10.60
C ILE A 16 28.19 61.62 11.65
N ASN A 17 27.15 62.41 11.36
CA ASN A 17 26.12 62.77 12.35
C ASN A 17 24.87 61.89 12.29
N GLY A 18 24.52 61.34 11.12
CA GLY A 18 23.25 60.65 10.91
C GLY A 18 22.04 61.55 11.20
N VAL A 19 20.85 60.95 11.28
CA VAL A 19 19.61 61.60 11.72
C VAL A 19 18.92 60.70 12.73
N THR A 20 18.60 61.26 13.91
CA THR A 20 17.82 60.56 14.94
C THR A 20 16.40 61.11 14.97
N ILE A 21 15.44 60.20 14.84
CA ILE A 21 14.00 60.46 14.88
C ILE A 21 13.52 60.03 16.27
N ASN A 22 13.16 61.00 17.10
CA ASN A 22 12.62 60.80 18.44
C ASN A 22 11.09 60.99 18.43
N ASP A 23 10.43 60.68 19.57
CA ASP A 23 8.99 60.88 19.79
C ASP A 23 8.06 60.04 18.91
N LEU A 24 8.52 58.87 18.47
CA LEU A 24 7.68 57.96 17.70
C LEU A 24 6.49 57.47 18.54
N LYS A 25 5.27 57.72 18.04
CA LYS A 25 3.99 57.38 18.68
C LYS A 25 3.35 56.16 18.03
N LYS A 26 2.12 55.80 18.41
CA LYS A 26 1.36 54.72 17.74
C LYS A 26 1.09 55.03 16.27
N VAL A 27 0.94 56.28 15.87
CA VAL A 27 0.76 56.67 14.46
C VAL A 27 1.76 57.76 14.08
N ASN A 28 2.55 57.55 13.04
CA ASN A 28 3.61 58.48 12.64
C ASN A 28 3.46 58.84 11.16
N PHE A 29 3.20 60.11 10.88
CA PHE A 29 3.05 60.61 9.53
C PHE A 29 4.34 61.28 9.07
N PHE A 30 4.88 60.86 7.94
CA PHE A 30 6.10 61.40 7.34
C PHE A 30 5.78 61.99 5.97
N PHE A 31 5.97 63.29 5.83
CA PHE A 31 5.83 64.00 4.56
C PHE A 31 7.20 64.48 4.06
N GLY A 32 7.48 64.28 2.78
CA GLY A 32 8.67 64.83 2.14
C GLY A 32 8.62 64.66 0.64
N PHE A 33 9.25 65.58 -0.11
CA PHE A 33 9.31 65.51 -1.56
C PHE A 33 10.08 64.28 -2.06
N ASN A 34 9.97 63.99 -3.36
CA ASN A 34 10.69 62.87 -3.97
C ASN A 34 12.21 63.03 -3.82
N GLY A 35 12.90 61.91 -3.55
CA GLY A 35 14.34 61.91 -3.31
C GLY A 35 14.81 62.44 -1.94
N SER A 36 13.90 62.74 -1.00
CA SER A 36 14.24 63.26 0.34
C SER A 36 14.76 62.22 1.35
N GLY A 37 14.68 60.92 1.05
CA GLY A 37 15.17 59.84 1.92
C GLY A 37 14.08 59.08 2.71
N LYS A 38 12.80 59.28 2.40
CA LYS A 38 11.65 58.57 3.04
C LYS A 38 11.77 57.05 2.93
N SER A 39 11.93 56.55 1.69
CA SER A 39 12.00 55.12 1.41
C SER A 39 13.19 54.43 2.06
N THR A 40 14.25 55.16 2.40
CA THR A 40 15.38 54.62 3.17
C THR A 40 14.95 54.22 4.59
N ILE A 41 14.06 54.98 5.23
CA ILE A 41 13.50 54.66 6.56
C ILE A 41 12.61 53.42 6.45
N SER A 42 11.74 53.39 5.43
CA SER A 42 10.87 52.22 5.15
C SER A 42 11.70 50.95 4.95
N LYS A 43 12.77 51.02 4.13
CA LYS A 43 13.70 49.91 3.90
C LYS A 43 14.46 49.48 5.14
N TYR A 44 14.86 50.42 6.00
CA TYR A 44 15.47 50.07 7.29
C TYR A 44 14.51 49.29 8.18
N LEU A 45 13.26 49.74 8.32
CA LEU A 45 12.25 49.04 9.10
C LEU A 45 11.94 47.65 8.53
N ARG A 46 11.89 47.50 7.19
CA ARG A 46 11.81 46.18 6.54
C ARG A 46 13.03 45.32 6.86
N ASN A 47 14.24 45.88 6.82
CA ASN A 47 15.48 45.16 7.12
C ASN A 47 15.46 44.55 8.53
N LEU A 48 14.90 45.26 9.53
CA LEU A 48 14.73 44.74 10.89
C LEU A 48 13.83 43.49 10.96
N SER A 49 12.91 43.33 10.02
CA SER A 49 11.99 42.17 9.96
C SER A 49 12.63 40.90 9.37
N LEU A 50 13.79 41.03 8.71
CA LEU A 50 14.46 39.92 8.03
C LEU A 50 15.32 39.10 9.00
N ALA A 51 15.47 37.80 8.73
CA ALA A 51 16.40 36.95 9.46
C ALA A 51 17.85 37.44 9.26
N ALA A 52 18.72 37.26 10.25
CA ALA A 52 20.10 37.77 10.24
C ALA A 52 20.89 37.53 8.92
N PRO A 53 20.77 36.36 8.25
CA PRO A 53 21.48 36.12 6.98
C PRO A 53 20.97 36.95 5.80
N GLN A 54 19.75 37.47 5.88
CA GLN A 54 19.08 38.24 4.82
C GLN A 54 19.15 39.75 5.05
N GLN A 55 19.65 40.20 6.20
CA GLN A 55 19.78 41.61 6.51
C GLN A 55 20.87 42.27 5.64
N SER A 56 20.54 43.41 5.06
CA SER A 56 21.47 44.21 4.26
C SER A 56 22.51 44.89 5.14
N GLN A 57 23.78 44.69 4.80
CA GLN A 57 24.92 45.33 5.46
C GLN A 57 24.90 46.87 5.35
N ASN A 58 24.14 47.43 4.40
CA ASN A 58 24.00 48.87 4.20
C ASN A 58 23.37 49.59 5.41
N PHE A 59 22.68 48.86 6.29
CA PHE A 59 22.04 49.43 7.48
C PHE A 59 22.81 49.17 8.79
N ASN A 60 24.04 48.67 8.74
CA ASN A 60 24.84 48.35 9.94
C ASN A 60 25.12 49.56 10.85
N SER A 61 25.11 50.77 10.29
CA SER A 61 25.28 52.02 11.06
C SER A 61 23.96 52.59 11.61
N CYS A 62 22.82 51.97 11.32
CA CYS A 62 21.50 52.39 11.78
C CYS A 62 21.09 51.63 13.05
N SER A 63 20.37 52.29 13.95
CA SER A 63 19.89 51.70 15.21
C SER A 63 18.45 52.09 15.52
N ASN A 64 17.83 51.37 16.45
CA ASN A 64 16.47 51.63 16.91
C ASN A 64 16.37 51.35 18.41
N ILE A 65 15.37 51.95 19.06
CA ILE A 65 15.03 51.67 20.46
C ILE A 65 13.57 51.21 20.54
N GLY A 66 13.34 50.02 21.09
CA GLY A 66 12.00 49.49 21.40
C GLY A 66 11.41 48.50 20.38
N TYR A 67 12.12 48.18 19.30
CA TYR A 67 11.83 47.00 18.50
C TYR A 67 12.31 45.74 19.23
N ASP A 68 11.47 44.72 19.23
CA ASP A 68 11.78 43.40 19.76
C ASP A 68 11.14 42.39 18.83
N ASN A 69 11.95 41.56 18.17
CA ASN A 69 11.47 40.58 17.21
C ASN A 69 10.64 39.46 17.88
N SER A 70 10.76 39.23 19.19
CA SER A 70 9.93 38.27 19.91
C SER A 70 8.52 38.79 20.18
N LEU A 71 8.36 40.13 20.29
CA LEU A 71 7.09 40.79 20.63
C LEU A 71 6.44 41.50 19.45
N HIS A 72 7.19 41.80 18.38
CA HIS A 72 6.73 42.61 17.27
C HIS A 72 7.01 41.98 15.91
N GLN A 73 6.09 42.16 14.99
CA GLN A 73 6.24 41.80 13.57
C GLN A 73 6.11 43.06 12.73
N ILE A 74 7.10 43.37 11.89
CA ILE A 74 7.03 44.53 10.99
C ILE A 74 6.47 44.09 9.64
N LEU A 75 5.41 44.75 9.18
CA LEU A 75 4.84 44.60 7.84
C LEU A 75 5.09 45.89 7.05
N THR A 76 5.76 45.79 5.91
CA THR A 76 6.14 46.95 5.11
C THR A 76 5.54 46.88 3.71
N PHE A 77 4.83 47.93 3.32
CA PHE A 77 4.39 48.20 1.96
C PHE A 77 5.37 49.16 1.29
N ASN A 78 6.10 48.69 0.28
CA ASN A 78 7.03 49.45 -0.55
C ASN A 78 7.23 48.74 -1.91
N GLU A 79 8.06 49.27 -2.80
CA GLU A 79 8.34 48.64 -4.11
C GLU A 79 8.85 47.19 -3.99
N GLU A 80 9.65 46.88 -2.95
CA GLU A 80 10.18 45.53 -2.71
C GLU A 80 9.05 44.54 -2.36
N PHE A 81 8.03 44.98 -1.60
CA PHE A 81 6.84 44.18 -1.33
C PHE A 81 6.08 43.82 -2.62
N ILE A 82 5.92 44.77 -3.53
CA ILE A 82 5.27 44.56 -4.83
C ILE A 82 6.08 43.56 -5.67
N GLU A 83 7.40 43.73 -5.72
CA GLU A 83 8.32 42.83 -6.42
C GLU A 83 8.24 41.38 -5.90
N GLU A 84 8.31 41.19 -4.59
CA GLU A 84 8.33 39.88 -3.92
C GLU A 84 7.03 39.09 -4.10
N ASN A 85 5.89 39.78 -3.99
CA ASN A 85 4.58 39.12 -3.95
C ASN A 85 3.90 39.01 -5.32
N PHE A 86 4.22 39.89 -6.28
CA PHE A 86 3.52 39.96 -7.56
C PHE A 86 4.41 39.86 -8.82
N ARG A 87 5.66 40.36 -8.82
CA ARG A 87 6.53 40.33 -10.03
C ARG A 87 7.39 39.08 -10.15
N ARG A 88 7.95 38.59 -9.03
CA ARG A 88 8.86 37.41 -8.98
C ARG A 88 8.15 36.08 -8.79
N SER A 89 6.87 36.10 -8.47
CA SER A 89 6.06 34.90 -8.22
C SER A 89 4.94 34.81 -9.26
N ALA A 90 4.82 33.65 -9.93
CA ALA A 90 3.71 33.41 -10.85
C ALA A 90 2.38 33.19 -10.12
N ASP A 91 2.45 32.71 -8.87
CA ASP A 91 1.32 32.55 -7.96
C ASP A 91 1.41 33.62 -6.85
N LEU A 92 0.27 34.13 -6.38
CA LEU A 92 0.26 35.15 -5.32
C LEU A 92 0.73 34.53 -3.99
N LYS A 93 1.94 34.89 -3.54
CA LYS A 93 2.51 34.39 -2.28
C LYS A 93 1.73 34.92 -1.10
N GLY A 94 0.95 34.02 -0.52
CA GLY A 94 -0.26 34.36 0.18
C GLY A 94 -0.16 35.39 1.32
N VAL A 95 -1.17 36.27 1.33
CA VAL A 95 -2.15 36.41 2.44
C VAL A 95 -2.50 35.05 3.07
N PHE A 96 -2.31 33.98 2.30
CA PHE A 96 -2.54 32.56 2.54
C PHE A 96 -1.30 31.72 2.91
N SER A 97 -0.09 32.27 2.79
CA SER A 97 1.18 31.61 3.13
C SER A 97 1.90 32.25 4.31
N LEU A 98 1.40 33.39 4.83
CA LEU A 98 1.99 34.12 5.94
C LEU A 98 1.70 33.53 7.33
N ASN A 99 0.82 32.54 7.42
CA ASN A 99 0.92 31.59 8.51
C ASN A 99 2.12 30.68 8.22
N GLN A 100 3.27 30.88 8.88
CA GLN A 100 4.34 29.88 8.91
C GLN A 100 3.79 28.48 9.25
N ALA A 101 2.66 28.42 9.98
CA ALA A 101 1.89 27.21 10.19
C ALA A 101 1.42 26.55 8.88
N ASN A 102 0.89 27.27 7.89
CA ASN A 102 0.41 26.67 6.64
C ASN A 102 1.54 26.10 5.77
N ALA A 103 2.70 26.78 5.70
CA ALA A 103 3.86 26.25 4.97
C ALA A 103 4.46 25.02 5.66
N ALA A 104 4.51 25.02 7.00
CA ALA A 104 4.92 23.85 7.78
C ALA A 104 3.92 22.69 7.66
N ILE A 105 2.61 22.99 7.66
CA ILE A 105 1.53 22.03 7.43
C ILE A 105 1.60 21.47 6.00
N GLU A 106 1.87 22.29 4.98
CA GLU A 106 2.03 21.84 3.59
C GLU A 106 3.25 20.91 3.44
N GLN A 107 4.36 21.22 4.12
CA GLN A 107 5.52 20.33 4.18
C GLN A 107 5.18 19.02 4.91
N GLN A 108 4.50 19.08 6.06
CA GLN A 108 4.08 17.89 6.82
C GLN A 108 3.11 17.00 6.02
N ILE A 109 2.17 17.59 5.28
CA ILE A 109 1.28 16.85 4.38
C ILE A 109 2.10 16.19 3.26
N THR A 110 3.05 16.91 2.67
CA THR A 110 3.92 16.37 1.62
C THR A 110 4.76 15.19 2.13
N ASP A 111 5.29 15.31 3.35
CA ASP A 111 6.07 14.25 4.01
C ASP A 111 5.19 13.02 4.33
N GLU A 112 3.96 13.23 4.81
CA GLU A 112 2.98 12.16 5.05
C GLU A 112 2.52 11.49 3.74
N GLU A 113 2.34 12.24 2.65
CA GLU A 113 2.02 11.70 1.33
C GLU A 113 3.18 10.86 0.77
N ALA A 114 4.43 11.31 0.94
CA ALA A 114 5.61 10.53 0.60
C ALA A 114 5.71 9.26 1.45
N ALA A 115 5.38 9.33 2.74
CA ALA A 115 5.32 8.18 3.64
C ALA A 115 4.23 7.18 3.24
N ILE A 116 3.07 7.65 2.76
CA ILE A 116 2.01 6.81 2.20
C ILE A 116 2.51 6.09 0.95
N GLN A 117 3.14 6.79 0.00
CA GLN A 117 3.67 6.17 -1.21
C GLN A 117 4.72 5.09 -0.89
N ALA A 118 5.66 5.40 0.01
CA ALA A 118 6.66 4.43 0.47
C ALA A 118 6.01 3.21 1.14
N SER A 119 4.96 3.43 1.95
CA SER A 119 4.22 2.36 2.61
C SER A 119 3.38 1.52 1.65
N GLU A 120 2.79 2.10 0.61
CA GLU A 120 2.06 1.35 -0.44
C GLU A 120 3.01 0.48 -1.26
N ILE A 121 4.22 0.97 -1.59
CA ILE A 121 5.26 0.15 -2.25
C ILE A 121 5.60 -1.08 -1.38
N LEU A 122 5.81 -0.87 -0.07
CA LEU A 122 6.14 -1.95 0.85
C LEU A 122 4.96 -2.92 1.04
N LYS A 123 3.74 -2.42 1.21
CA LYS A 123 2.51 -3.22 1.28
C LYS A 123 2.33 -4.09 0.03
N SER A 124 2.51 -3.51 -1.17
CA SER A 124 2.47 -4.22 -2.44
C SER A 124 3.56 -5.29 -2.55
N LYS A 125 4.79 -4.99 -2.10
CA LYS A 125 5.89 -5.96 -2.02
C LYS A 125 5.53 -7.18 -1.17
N TYR A 126 4.94 -6.98 0.01
CA TYR A 126 4.54 -8.08 0.88
C TYR A 126 3.31 -8.83 0.35
N GLN A 127 2.37 -8.13 -0.29
CA GLN A 127 1.26 -8.77 -1.00
C GLN A 127 1.76 -9.70 -2.11
N SER A 128 2.64 -9.21 -2.98
CA SER A 128 3.24 -10.02 -4.05
C SER A 128 4.04 -11.21 -3.50
N LYS A 129 4.68 -11.06 -2.34
CA LYS A 129 5.34 -12.18 -1.65
C LYS A 129 4.34 -13.25 -1.20
N ILE A 130 3.20 -12.87 -0.64
CA ILE A 130 2.12 -13.80 -0.25
C ILE A 130 1.57 -14.51 -1.48
N ASP A 131 1.28 -13.77 -2.55
CA ASP A 131 0.74 -14.34 -3.79
C ASP A 131 1.74 -15.32 -4.43
N GLY A 132 3.03 -14.99 -4.41
CA GLY A 132 4.10 -15.87 -4.86
C GLY A 132 4.22 -17.15 -4.04
N LEU A 133 4.03 -17.08 -2.71
CA LEU A 133 4.02 -18.26 -1.84
C LEU A 133 2.80 -19.16 -2.13
N GLU A 134 1.62 -18.59 -2.31
CA GLU A 134 0.41 -19.36 -2.65
C GLU A 134 0.48 -19.96 -4.06
N ALA A 135 1.13 -19.28 -5.02
CA ALA A 135 1.42 -19.83 -6.34
C ALA A 135 2.39 -21.03 -6.26
N ASP A 136 3.51 -20.88 -5.55
CA ASP A 136 4.49 -21.97 -5.37
C ASP A 136 3.86 -23.14 -4.60
N LYS A 137 3.08 -22.88 -3.54
CA LYS A 137 2.36 -23.90 -2.77
C LYS A 137 1.40 -24.71 -3.65
N ARG A 138 0.64 -24.05 -4.53
CA ARG A 138 -0.22 -24.73 -5.52
C ARG A 138 0.59 -25.59 -6.48
N ALA A 139 1.64 -25.03 -7.08
CA ALA A 139 2.50 -25.76 -8.00
C ALA A 139 3.16 -27.00 -7.35
N LYS A 140 3.64 -26.87 -6.11
CA LYS A 140 4.21 -28.01 -5.36
C LYS A 140 3.15 -29.03 -4.94
N ASN A 141 1.93 -28.61 -4.62
CA ASN A 141 0.83 -29.52 -4.35
C ASN A 141 0.48 -30.33 -5.60
N ASP A 142 0.37 -29.69 -6.77
CA ASP A 142 0.09 -30.36 -8.03
C ASP A 142 1.20 -31.34 -8.42
N ALA A 143 2.46 -30.95 -8.19
CA ALA A 143 3.60 -31.84 -8.38
C ALA A 143 3.52 -33.08 -7.46
N LEU A 144 3.14 -32.90 -6.19
CA LEU A 144 2.94 -34.01 -5.24
C LEU A 144 1.79 -34.92 -5.66
N LEU A 145 0.65 -34.35 -6.06
CA LEU A 145 -0.51 -35.09 -6.58
C LEU A 145 -0.12 -35.95 -7.78
N ASN A 146 0.64 -35.38 -8.72
CA ASN A 146 1.14 -36.10 -9.89
C ASN A 146 2.15 -37.19 -9.52
N HIS A 147 3.10 -36.90 -8.63
CA HIS A 147 4.10 -37.86 -8.19
C HIS A 147 3.46 -39.10 -7.53
N CYS A 148 2.48 -38.88 -6.64
CA CYS A 148 1.77 -39.98 -5.99
C CYS A 148 0.93 -40.76 -6.99
N TRP A 149 0.20 -40.06 -7.86
CA TRP A 149 -0.60 -40.68 -8.92
C TRP A 149 0.22 -41.56 -9.86
N ASN A 150 1.44 -41.13 -10.18
CA ASN A 150 2.36 -41.82 -11.08
C ASN A 150 2.98 -43.09 -10.47
N GLN A 151 2.59 -43.49 -9.24
CA GLN A 151 2.90 -44.81 -8.70
C GLN A 151 1.96 -45.91 -9.23
N ARG A 152 0.76 -45.54 -9.71
CA ARG A 152 -0.22 -46.51 -10.26
C ARG A 152 0.26 -47.27 -11.50
N PRO A 153 0.95 -46.64 -12.49
CA PRO A 153 1.46 -47.33 -13.67
C PRO A 153 2.42 -48.50 -13.37
N THR A 154 3.08 -48.51 -12.20
CA THR A 154 3.90 -49.63 -11.73
C THR A 154 3.14 -50.96 -11.72
N PHE A 155 1.82 -50.90 -11.56
CA PHE A 155 0.92 -52.06 -11.51
C PHE A 155 0.06 -52.19 -12.78
N SER A 156 0.47 -51.58 -13.90
CA SER A 156 -0.28 -51.61 -15.17
C SER A 156 -0.44 -53.02 -15.74
N THR A 157 0.46 -53.94 -15.42
CA THR A 157 0.38 -55.36 -15.79
C THR A 157 -0.65 -56.13 -14.97
N PHE A 158 -1.15 -55.57 -13.85
CA PHE A 158 -2.10 -56.23 -12.96
C PHE A 158 -3.54 -55.98 -13.45
N SER A 159 -3.83 -56.43 -14.67
CA SER A 159 -5.03 -56.08 -15.43
C SER A 159 -6.38 -56.42 -14.75
N LYS A 160 -6.40 -57.41 -13.86
CA LYS A 160 -7.62 -57.85 -13.15
C LYS A 160 -7.87 -57.10 -11.83
N ILE A 161 -6.99 -56.18 -11.45
CA ILE A 161 -7.10 -55.36 -10.25
C ILE A 161 -7.65 -53.97 -10.58
N SER A 162 -8.63 -53.53 -9.79
CA SER A 162 -9.13 -52.15 -9.82
C SER A 162 -8.81 -51.43 -8.52
N LEU A 163 -8.00 -50.38 -8.61
CA LEU A 163 -7.64 -49.54 -7.47
C LEU A 163 -8.70 -48.44 -7.26
N THR A 164 -9.13 -48.27 -6.02
CA THR A 164 -10.05 -47.20 -5.61
C THR A 164 -9.51 -45.80 -5.95
N HIS A 165 -10.38 -44.80 -6.08
CA HIS A 165 -10.01 -43.41 -6.39
C HIS A 165 -9.38 -43.17 -7.78
N SER A 166 -9.67 -44.01 -8.78
CA SER A 166 -9.15 -43.92 -10.15
C SER A 166 -9.53 -42.64 -10.93
N GLY A 167 -10.45 -41.82 -10.42
CA GLY A 167 -10.81 -40.51 -11.00
C GLY A 167 -10.39 -39.29 -10.18
N SER A 168 -9.69 -39.45 -9.05
CA SER A 168 -9.38 -38.34 -8.14
C SER A 168 -7.98 -38.45 -7.54
N LYS A 169 -7.03 -37.67 -8.10
CA LYS A 169 -5.68 -37.51 -7.54
C LYS A 169 -5.71 -37.06 -6.07
N PRO A 170 -6.57 -36.11 -5.66
CA PRO A 170 -6.67 -35.71 -4.25
C PRO A 170 -7.08 -36.86 -3.32
N ASN A 171 -8.10 -37.65 -3.68
CA ASN A 171 -8.53 -38.77 -2.83
C ASN A 171 -7.48 -39.87 -2.78
N HIS A 172 -6.74 -40.10 -3.87
CA HIS A 172 -5.61 -41.02 -3.89
C HIS A 172 -4.48 -40.59 -2.95
N LEU A 173 -4.11 -39.30 -2.94
CA LEU A 173 -3.13 -38.76 -2.00
C LEU A 173 -3.63 -38.84 -0.54
N HIS A 174 -4.92 -38.58 -0.31
CA HIS A 174 -5.53 -38.71 1.01
C HIS A 174 -5.41 -40.14 1.56
N GLU A 175 -5.70 -41.14 0.72
CA GLU A 175 -5.57 -42.55 1.09
C GLU A 175 -4.11 -42.94 1.39
N ILE A 176 -3.16 -42.49 0.56
CA ILE A 176 -1.73 -42.67 0.85
C ILE A 176 -1.36 -42.08 2.21
N ARG A 177 -1.78 -40.85 2.52
CA ARG A 177 -1.51 -40.22 3.83
C ARG A 177 -2.14 -41.00 4.98
N ARG A 178 -3.37 -41.51 4.82
CA ARG A 178 -4.04 -42.36 5.82
C ARG A 178 -3.25 -43.63 6.12
N ILE A 179 -2.65 -44.24 5.10
CA ILE A 179 -1.82 -45.43 5.25
C ILE A 179 -0.52 -45.09 5.98
N LEU A 180 0.15 -43.99 5.60
CA LEU A 180 1.40 -43.54 6.24
C LEU A 180 1.27 -43.25 7.74
N GLN A 181 0.06 -43.00 8.24
CA GLN A 181 -0.21 -42.80 9.67
C GLN A 181 -0.25 -44.10 10.49
N ASN A 182 -0.40 -45.24 9.83
CA ASN A 182 -0.52 -46.55 10.46
C ASN A 182 0.77 -47.36 10.31
N GLN A 183 0.91 -48.41 11.11
CA GLN A 183 1.96 -49.40 10.89
C GLN A 183 1.54 -50.34 9.76
N TYR A 184 2.48 -50.61 8.85
CA TYR A 184 2.29 -51.53 7.75
C TYR A 184 3.60 -52.24 7.42
N GLN A 185 3.48 -53.38 6.76
CA GLN A 185 4.61 -54.10 6.18
C GLN A 185 4.70 -53.76 4.69
N ILE A 186 5.92 -53.71 4.18
CA ILE A 186 6.20 -53.40 2.78
C ILE A 186 6.71 -54.66 2.11
N LEU A 187 5.98 -55.10 1.10
CA LEU A 187 6.41 -56.15 0.20
C LEU A 187 7.18 -55.55 -0.97
N THR A 188 8.10 -56.32 -1.54
CA THR A 188 8.79 -55.92 -2.77
C THR A 188 7.85 -56.05 -3.97
N ILE A 189 8.15 -55.33 -5.06
CA ILE A 189 7.36 -55.45 -6.30
C ILE A 189 7.38 -56.89 -6.84
N GLN A 190 8.46 -57.64 -6.62
CA GLN A 190 8.55 -59.05 -6.99
C GLN A 190 7.55 -59.90 -6.20
N GLN A 191 7.50 -59.73 -4.86
CA GLN A 191 6.55 -60.45 -4.01
C GLN A 191 5.10 -60.13 -4.37
N LEU A 192 4.79 -58.86 -4.66
CA LEU A 192 3.46 -58.44 -5.11
C LEU A 192 3.10 -59.06 -6.47
N THR A 193 4.07 -59.17 -7.38
CA THR A 193 3.88 -59.80 -8.70
C THR A 193 3.63 -61.30 -8.58
N GLU A 194 4.39 -61.99 -7.72
CA GLU A 194 4.18 -63.42 -7.43
C GLU A 194 2.77 -63.66 -6.84
N GLN A 195 2.34 -62.84 -5.87
CA GLN A 195 0.99 -62.93 -5.32
C GLN A 195 -0.10 -62.64 -6.37
N TYR A 196 0.09 -61.64 -7.23
CA TYR A 196 -0.85 -61.34 -8.31
C TYR A 196 -0.99 -62.54 -9.27
N GLN A 197 0.13 -63.12 -9.71
CA GLN A 197 0.12 -64.28 -10.58
C GLN A 197 -0.63 -65.46 -9.94
N THR A 198 -0.39 -65.74 -8.67
CA THR A 198 -1.06 -66.82 -7.93
C THR A 198 -2.55 -66.57 -7.72
N LEU A 199 -2.98 -65.36 -7.36
CA LEU A 199 -4.38 -65.09 -6.96
C LEU A 199 -5.30 -64.72 -8.13
N TYR A 200 -4.75 -64.27 -9.25
CA TYR A 200 -5.52 -63.74 -10.39
C TYR A 200 -5.24 -64.44 -11.72
N GLU A 201 -4.01 -64.91 -11.98
CA GLU A 201 -3.66 -65.53 -13.26
C GLU A 201 -3.69 -67.07 -13.22
N GLN A 202 -3.38 -67.67 -12.07
CA GLN A 202 -3.57 -69.12 -11.88
C GLN A 202 -5.08 -69.44 -11.76
N ASP A 203 -5.52 -70.46 -12.48
CA ASP A 203 -6.89 -70.98 -12.45
C ASP A 203 -7.08 -71.83 -11.17
N LEU A 204 -7.19 -71.16 -10.02
CA LEU A 204 -7.42 -71.80 -8.73
C LEU A 204 -8.85 -72.36 -8.66
N LYS A 205 -8.95 -73.67 -8.47
CA LYS A 205 -10.20 -74.40 -8.27
C LYS A 205 -10.14 -75.25 -7.03
N GLU A 206 -11.27 -75.42 -6.36
CA GLU A 206 -11.38 -76.41 -5.29
C GLU A 206 -11.28 -77.83 -5.87
N ILE A 207 -10.34 -78.61 -5.36
CA ILE A 207 -10.15 -80.00 -5.76
C ILE A 207 -10.97 -80.90 -4.82
N LEU A 208 -12.04 -81.50 -5.35
CA LEU A 208 -12.97 -82.36 -4.61
C LEU A 208 -12.59 -83.84 -4.67
N GLN A 209 -11.81 -84.24 -5.67
CA GLN A 209 -11.31 -85.60 -5.85
C GLN A 209 -10.38 -85.99 -4.71
N LYS A 210 -10.52 -87.22 -4.22
CA LYS A 210 -9.74 -87.75 -3.09
C LYS A 210 -9.01 -89.01 -3.51
N ILE A 211 -7.81 -89.20 -3.00
CA ILE A 211 -7.09 -90.47 -3.10
C ILE A 211 -7.92 -91.56 -2.41
N ASN A 212 -8.08 -92.71 -3.06
CA ASN A 212 -8.82 -93.83 -2.49
C ASN A 212 -8.04 -94.48 -1.34
N THR A 213 -8.27 -93.98 -0.12
CA THR A 213 -7.62 -94.48 1.10
C THR A 213 -8.01 -95.92 1.43
N HIS A 214 -9.22 -96.35 1.04
CA HIS A 214 -9.64 -97.74 1.20
C HIS A 214 -8.77 -98.67 0.37
N SER A 215 -8.57 -98.38 -0.92
CA SER A 215 -7.69 -99.16 -1.78
C SER A 215 -6.25 -99.17 -1.27
N TYR A 216 -5.70 -98.04 -0.83
CA TYR A 216 -4.36 -98.00 -0.22
C TYR A 216 -4.22 -98.94 1.00
N LEU A 217 -5.18 -98.91 1.92
CA LEU A 217 -5.17 -99.79 3.11
C LEU A 217 -5.36 -101.25 2.75
N THR A 218 -6.23 -101.55 1.78
CA THR A 218 -6.46 -102.91 1.29
C THR A 218 -5.21 -103.46 0.61
N ILE A 219 -4.55 -102.69 -0.26
CA ILE A 219 -3.26 -103.05 -0.87
C ILE A 219 -2.24 -103.40 0.21
N ARG A 220 -2.03 -102.53 1.21
CA ARG A 220 -1.07 -102.81 2.29
C ARG A 220 -1.37 -104.09 3.06
N ARG A 221 -2.64 -104.39 3.32
CA ARG A 221 -3.04 -105.64 3.96
C ARG A 221 -2.74 -106.82 3.04
N THR A 222 -3.08 -106.72 1.76
CA THR A 222 -2.81 -107.77 0.77
C THR A 222 -1.30 -108.01 0.60
N GLU A 223 -0.47 -106.97 0.57
CA GLU A 223 0.99 -107.08 0.53
C GLU A 223 1.57 -107.90 1.68
N VAL A 224 1.08 -107.72 2.91
CA VAL A 224 1.55 -108.49 4.07
C VAL A 224 1.22 -109.98 3.93
N HIS A 225 0.03 -110.31 3.41
CA HIS A 225 -0.36 -111.70 3.19
C HIS A 225 0.42 -112.31 2.03
N LEU A 226 0.56 -111.58 0.92
CA LEU A 226 1.37 -111.98 -0.22
C LEU A 226 2.82 -112.21 0.18
N GLU A 227 3.47 -111.26 0.84
CA GLU A 227 4.88 -111.39 1.23
C GLU A 227 5.13 -112.64 2.08
N LYS A 228 4.21 -112.98 2.99
CA LYS A 228 4.29 -114.23 3.75
C LYS A 228 4.29 -115.44 2.83
N LEU A 229 3.34 -115.53 1.90
CA LEU A 229 3.20 -116.66 0.97
C LEU A 229 4.31 -116.71 -0.10
N LEU A 230 4.81 -115.57 -0.58
CA LEU A 230 5.86 -115.49 -1.60
C LEU A 230 7.22 -115.98 -1.05
N GLN A 231 7.47 -115.82 0.25
CA GLN A 231 8.67 -116.30 0.95
C GLN A 231 8.63 -117.79 1.31
N GLU A 232 7.46 -118.42 1.24
CA GLU A 232 7.32 -119.86 1.41
C GLU A 232 7.82 -120.59 0.15
N VAL A 233 8.58 -121.66 0.34
CA VAL A 233 8.87 -122.62 -0.74
C VAL A 233 7.64 -123.54 -0.80
N ILE A 234 6.83 -123.38 -1.85
CA ILE A 234 5.55 -124.08 -1.96
C ILE A 234 5.80 -125.36 -2.73
N VAL A 235 6.45 -126.34 -2.08
CA VAL A 235 6.76 -127.66 -2.64
C VAL A 235 5.61 -128.64 -2.51
N GLY A 236 5.69 -129.71 -3.31
CA GLY A 236 4.78 -130.83 -3.22
C GLY A 236 5.07 -131.67 -1.98
N ASN A 237 4.31 -132.74 -1.76
CA ASN A 237 4.63 -133.69 -0.71
C ASN A 237 5.98 -134.38 -1.01
N GLU A 238 7.01 -134.12 -0.19
CA GLU A 238 8.36 -134.69 -0.37
C GLU A 238 8.47 -136.14 0.13
N ASP A 239 7.47 -136.65 0.86
CA ASP A 239 7.43 -138.03 1.40
C ASP A 239 6.99 -139.07 0.35
N VAL A 240 7.24 -138.81 -0.94
CA VAL A 240 6.84 -139.64 -2.08
C VAL A 240 8.08 -139.97 -2.91
N ASP A 241 8.25 -141.23 -3.34
CA ASP A 241 9.48 -141.71 -3.97
C ASP A 241 9.94 -140.88 -5.20
N ILE A 242 8.98 -140.35 -5.98
CA ILE A 242 9.28 -139.51 -7.15
C ILE A 242 9.88 -138.13 -6.80
N ALA A 243 9.69 -137.64 -5.57
CA ALA A 243 10.08 -136.31 -5.14
C ALA A 243 11.58 -136.05 -5.31
N ALA A 244 12.41 -137.06 -5.02
CA ALA A 244 13.87 -136.95 -5.06
C ALA A 244 14.38 -136.59 -6.47
N LEU A 245 13.83 -137.25 -7.49
CA LEU A 245 14.24 -137.03 -8.88
C LEU A 245 13.75 -135.68 -9.42
N ILE A 246 12.49 -135.32 -9.13
CA ILE A 246 11.92 -134.03 -9.52
C ILE A 246 12.74 -132.87 -8.93
N THR A 247 13.13 -133.00 -7.66
CA THR A 247 13.92 -131.99 -6.95
C THR A 247 15.33 -131.88 -7.51
N ALA A 248 16.02 -133.02 -7.72
CA ALA A 248 17.38 -133.03 -8.25
C ALA A 248 17.50 -132.39 -9.65
N LEU A 249 16.48 -132.54 -10.48
CA LEU A 249 16.44 -131.99 -11.84
C LEU A 249 15.90 -130.57 -11.91
N GLY A 250 15.31 -130.04 -10.83
CA GLY A 250 14.55 -128.78 -10.86
C GLY A 250 13.40 -128.82 -11.87
N SER A 251 12.90 -130.01 -12.25
CA SER A 251 11.98 -130.22 -13.37
C SER A 251 10.51 -130.12 -12.96
N ARG A 252 10.23 -129.65 -11.74
CA ARG A 252 8.89 -129.66 -11.17
C ARG A 252 7.83 -128.99 -12.05
N ASN A 253 8.09 -127.78 -12.53
CA ASN A 253 7.16 -127.06 -13.42
C ASN A 253 6.90 -127.85 -14.71
N TRP A 254 7.94 -128.48 -15.26
CA TRP A 254 7.82 -129.33 -16.44
C TRP A 254 6.97 -130.57 -16.15
N VAL A 255 7.12 -131.19 -14.98
CA VAL A 255 6.29 -132.31 -14.54
C VAL A 255 4.84 -131.88 -14.35
N GLU A 256 4.58 -130.78 -13.64
CA GLU A 256 3.22 -130.27 -13.41
C GLU A 256 2.50 -129.94 -14.72
N LEU A 257 3.17 -129.21 -15.62
CA LEU A 257 2.66 -128.96 -16.97
C LEU A 257 2.48 -130.27 -17.75
N GLY A 258 3.40 -131.20 -17.57
CA GLY A 258 3.40 -132.50 -18.22
C GLY A 258 2.19 -133.36 -17.85
N LEU A 259 1.77 -133.31 -16.58
CA LEU A 259 0.61 -134.03 -16.06
C LEU A 259 -0.69 -133.62 -16.75
N ASN A 260 -0.81 -132.37 -17.23
CA ASN A 260 -1.98 -131.94 -18.00
C ASN A 260 -2.16 -132.70 -19.32
N PHE A 261 -1.10 -133.32 -19.84
CA PHE A 261 -1.14 -134.13 -21.06
C PHE A 261 -1.34 -135.62 -20.78
N VAL A 262 -1.30 -136.04 -19.51
CA VAL A 262 -1.53 -137.42 -19.09
C VAL A 262 -3.04 -137.66 -18.98
N LYS A 263 -3.57 -138.60 -19.77
CA LYS A 263 -4.99 -138.96 -19.71
C LYS A 263 -5.28 -139.88 -18.51
N PRO A 264 -6.43 -139.76 -17.83
CA PRO A 264 -6.75 -140.57 -16.64
C PRO A 264 -6.68 -142.09 -16.87
N ASP A 265 -7.09 -142.56 -18.06
CA ASP A 265 -7.30 -143.99 -18.34
C ASP A 265 -6.25 -144.61 -19.28
N ASN A 266 -5.05 -144.02 -19.39
CA ASN A 266 -4.04 -144.49 -20.35
C ASN A 266 -2.62 -144.54 -19.75
N ASN A 267 -2.02 -145.73 -19.69
CA ASN A 267 -0.67 -145.92 -19.13
C ASN A 267 0.46 -145.46 -20.08
N THR A 268 0.15 -145.13 -21.34
CA THR A 268 1.12 -144.58 -22.29
C THR A 268 1.53 -143.16 -21.90
N CYS A 269 2.83 -142.96 -21.68
CA CYS A 269 3.41 -141.65 -21.43
C CYS A 269 3.34 -140.77 -22.70
N PRO A 270 2.78 -139.56 -22.65
CA PRO A 270 2.67 -138.68 -23.82
C PRO A 270 4.02 -138.18 -24.35
N PHE A 271 5.11 -138.34 -23.58
CA PHE A 271 6.44 -137.86 -23.94
C PHE A 271 7.32 -138.94 -24.57
N CYS A 272 7.43 -140.11 -23.93
CA CYS A 272 8.27 -141.21 -24.43
C CYS A 272 7.50 -142.25 -25.24
N GLN A 273 6.16 -142.16 -25.29
CA GLN A 273 5.26 -143.07 -26.01
C GLN A 273 5.28 -144.54 -25.53
N ASN A 274 5.95 -144.84 -24.41
CA ASN A 274 5.96 -146.15 -23.77
C ASN A 274 4.95 -146.22 -22.60
N GLU A 275 4.55 -147.43 -22.22
CA GLU A 275 3.67 -147.69 -21.07
C GLU A 275 4.43 -147.54 -19.74
N THR A 276 4.65 -146.30 -19.32
CA THR A 276 5.43 -145.97 -18.11
C THR A 276 4.64 -145.21 -17.05
N ILE A 277 3.38 -144.85 -17.31
CA ILE A 277 2.51 -144.12 -16.37
C ILE A 277 1.49 -145.07 -15.71
N ASP A 278 2.00 -146.00 -14.90
CA ASP A 278 1.17 -146.93 -14.15
C ASP A 278 0.42 -146.26 -12.98
N SER A 279 -0.42 -147.04 -12.27
CA SER A 279 -1.23 -146.55 -11.16
C SER A 279 -0.38 -146.03 -9.99
N ASP A 280 0.77 -146.66 -9.74
CA ASP A 280 1.68 -146.27 -8.66
C ASP A 280 2.31 -144.91 -8.95
N LEU A 281 2.86 -144.72 -10.16
CA LEU A 281 3.44 -143.45 -10.58
C LEU A 281 2.42 -142.30 -10.58
N ARG A 282 1.16 -142.58 -10.95
CA ARG A 282 0.05 -141.61 -10.89
C ARG A 282 -0.27 -141.20 -9.46
N GLU A 283 -0.41 -142.18 -8.57
CA GLU A 283 -0.65 -141.92 -7.15
C GLU A 283 0.53 -141.14 -6.53
N GLN A 284 1.76 -141.44 -6.95
CA GLN A 284 2.93 -140.68 -6.56
C GLN A 284 2.86 -139.21 -7.04
N PHE A 285 2.44 -138.95 -8.29
CA PHE A 285 2.21 -137.59 -8.78
C PHE A 285 1.07 -136.85 -8.06
N GLU A 286 -0.06 -137.52 -7.78
CA GLU A 286 -1.19 -136.94 -7.06
C GLU A 286 -0.85 -136.61 -5.60
N LYS A 287 -0.13 -137.51 -4.92
CA LYS A 287 0.40 -137.26 -3.57
C LYS A 287 1.44 -136.14 -3.59
N TYR A 288 2.30 -136.11 -4.60
CA TYR A 288 3.30 -135.05 -4.75
C TYR A 288 2.63 -133.68 -4.97
N PHE A 289 1.58 -133.56 -5.77
CA PHE A 289 0.81 -132.31 -5.96
C PHE A 289 -0.49 -132.28 -5.14
N ASP A 290 -0.36 -132.34 -3.82
CA ASP A 290 -1.46 -132.45 -2.85
C ASP A 290 -2.42 -131.24 -2.81
N GLU A 291 -3.53 -131.36 -2.06
CA GLU A 291 -4.49 -130.26 -1.88
C GLU A 291 -3.85 -129.03 -1.22
N THR A 292 -2.86 -129.22 -0.33
CA THR A 292 -2.15 -128.12 0.34
C THR A 292 -1.42 -127.23 -0.66
N TYR A 293 -0.71 -127.84 -1.62
CA TYR A 293 -0.04 -127.15 -2.71
C TYR A 293 -1.02 -126.34 -3.58
N LYS A 294 -2.10 -126.99 -4.05
CA LYS A 294 -3.11 -126.36 -4.91
C LYS A 294 -3.83 -125.20 -4.21
N ASN A 295 -4.15 -125.37 -2.92
CA ASN A 295 -4.82 -124.34 -2.12
C ASN A 295 -3.94 -123.10 -1.93
N LYS A 296 -2.63 -123.27 -1.68
CA LYS A 296 -1.69 -122.14 -1.56
C LYS A 296 -1.55 -121.36 -2.85
N LEU A 297 -1.43 -122.03 -4.00
CA LEU A 297 -1.38 -121.34 -5.30
C LEU A 297 -2.70 -120.62 -5.62
N ALA A 298 -3.84 -121.25 -5.33
CA ALA A 298 -5.15 -120.61 -5.47
C ALA A 298 -5.29 -119.36 -4.57
N GLU A 299 -4.74 -119.41 -3.34
CA GLU A 299 -4.70 -118.27 -2.43
C GLU A 299 -3.82 -117.13 -2.97
N ILE A 300 -2.62 -117.43 -3.49
CA ILE A 300 -1.75 -116.44 -4.12
C ILE A 300 -2.46 -115.79 -5.33
N SER A 301 -3.07 -116.58 -6.21
CA SER A 301 -3.82 -116.05 -7.37
C SER A 301 -4.99 -115.16 -6.95
N LYS A 302 -5.75 -115.54 -5.91
CA LYS A 302 -6.83 -114.71 -5.38
C LYS A 302 -6.32 -113.39 -4.79
N LEU A 303 -5.20 -113.42 -4.07
CA LEU A 303 -4.57 -112.22 -3.53
C LEU A 303 -3.97 -111.34 -4.63
N ARG A 304 -3.43 -111.94 -5.70
CA ARG A 304 -2.92 -111.27 -6.90
C ARG A 304 -4.03 -110.49 -7.61
N ASP A 305 -5.19 -111.11 -7.84
CA ASP A 305 -6.31 -110.43 -8.49
C ASP A 305 -6.87 -109.29 -7.65
N ARG A 306 -6.97 -109.50 -6.33
CA ARG A 306 -7.34 -108.44 -5.39
C ARG A 306 -6.33 -107.29 -5.40
N TYR A 307 -5.03 -107.62 -5.45
CA TYR A 307 -3.97 -106.63 -5.51
C TYR A 307 -4.07 -105.79 -6.80
N GLN A 308 -4.27 -106.43 -7.96
CA GLN A 308 -4.46 -105.75 -9.25
C GLN A 308 -5.71 -104.86 -9.27
N GLN A 309 -6.83 -105.35 -8.75
CA GLN A 309 -8.07 -104.57 -8.71
C GLN A 309 -7.90 -103.30 -7.87
N GLU A 310 -7.32 -103.43 -6.68
CA GLU A 310 -7.15 -102.29 -5.79
C GLU A 310 -6.06 -101.33 -6.27
N SER A 311 -4.99 -101.83 -6.90
CA SER A 311 -3.97 -100.97 -7.53
C SER A 311 -4.57 -100.13 -8.65
N ASN A 312 -5.41 -100.73 -9.49
CA ASN A 312 -6.12 -100.03 -10.56
C ASN A 312 -7.09 -98.97 -10.01
N ASN A 313 -7.84 -99.30 -8.96
CA ASN A 313 -8.72 -98.34 -8.28
C ASN A 313 -7.95 -97.15 -7.69
N LEU A 314 -6.80 -97.41 -7.07
CA LEU A 314 -5.95 -96.36 -6.51
C LEU A 314 -5.39 -95.47 -7.62
N ILE A 315 -4.83 -96.05 -8.69
CA ILE A 315 -4.34 -95.30 -9.86
C ILE A 315 -5.47 -94.44 -10.44
N ALA A 316 -6.65 -95.02 -10.68
CA ALA A 316 -7.79 -94.29 -11.23
C ALA A 316 -8.19 -93.08 -10.36
N SER A 317 -8.17 -93.21 -9.03
CA SER A 317 -8.44 -92.09 -8.12
C SER A 317 -7.42 -90.96 -8.24
N ILE A 318 -6.15 -91.28 -8.49
CA ILE A 318 -5.07 -90.30 -8.66
C ILE A 318 -5.10 -89.70 -10.07
N THR A 319 -5.45 -90.48 -11.09
CA THR A 319 -5.69 -89.98 -12.46
C THR A 319 -6.88 -89.00 -12.50
N ALA A 320 -7.93 -89.25 -11.70
CA ALA A 320 -9.03 -88.29 -11.56
C ALA A 320 -8.56 -86.95 -10.98
N ILE A 321 -7.62 -86.97 -10.03
CA ILE A 321 -6.96 -85.75 -9.51
C ILE A 321 -6.10 -85.10 -10.61
N GLN A 322 -5.30 -85.88 -11.35
CA GLN A 322 -4.44 -85.37 -12.43
C GLN A 322 -5.22 -84.52 -13.44
N ASN A 323 -6.43 -84.93 -13.81
CA ASN A 323 -7.25 -84.23 -14.81
C ASN A 323 -7.72 -82.84 -14.36
N VAL A 324 -7.72 -82.57 -13.05
CA VAL A 324 -8.16 -81.29 -12.47
C VAL A 324 -7.03 -80.52 -11.78
N PHE A 325 -5.96 -81.22 -11.37
CA PHE A 325 -4.85 -80.68 -10.60
C PHE A 325 -3.56 -81.44 -10.91
N ASN A 326 -2.65 -80.80 -11.63
CA ASN A 326 -1.35 -81.40 -11.99
C ASN A 326 -0.22 -80.36 -11.99
N PRO A 327 0.10 -79.77 -10.82
CA PRO A 327 1.15 -78.78 -10.74
C PRO A 327 2.50 -79.39 -11.15
N ASN A 328 3.16 -78.76 -12.14
CA ASN A 328 4.48 -79.16 -12.62
C ASN A 328 4.60 -80.67 -12.96
N ASN A 329 3.54 -81.27 -13.52
CA ASN A 329 3.45 -82.70 -13.85
C ASN A 329 3.60 -83.67 -12.67
N GLN A 330 3.48 -83.19 -11.43
CA GLN A 330 3.76 -84.00 -10.24
C GLN A 330 2.75 -85.13 -10.02
N VAL A 331 1.48 -84.91 -10.38
CA VAL A 331 0.44 -85.95 -10.25
C VAL A 331 0.59 -86.98 -11.37
N SER A 332 0.87 -86.54 -12.60
CA SER A 332 1.20 -87.45 -13.72
C SER A 332 2.42 -88.32 -13.41
N ASN A 333 3.48 -87.75 -12.83
CA ASN A 333 4.66 -88.50 -12.42
C ASN A 333 4.32 -89.54 -11.33
N LEU A 334 3.46 -89.19 -10.38
CA LEU A 334 3.00 -90.14 -9.36
C LEU A 334 2.19 -91.29 -9.97
N VAL A 335 1.30 -91.01 -10.94
CA VAL A 335 0.57 -92.05 -11.67
C VAL A 335 1.55 -93.02 -12.34
N LEU A 336 2.54 -92.51 -13.07
CA LEU A 336 3.55 -93.33 -13.72
C LEU A 336 4.35 -94.19 -12.73
N ILE A 337 4.82 -93.58 -11.63
CA ILE A 337 5.57 -94.29 -10.57
C ILE A 337 4.72 -95.42 -9.99
N LEU A 338 3.44 -95.18 -9.71
CA LEU A 338 2.55 -96.19 -9.15
C LEU A 338 2.26 -97.30 -10.15
N THR A 339 1.97 -96.96 -11.41
CA THR A 339 1.75 -97.95 -12.48
C THR A 339 2.95 -98.89 -12.59
N THR A 340 4.15 -98.34 -12.79
CA THR A 340 5.39 -99.15 -12.87
C THR A 340 5.64 -99.94 -11.58
N PHE A 341 5.36 -99.36 -10.41
CA PHE A 341 5.51 -100.05 -9.13
C PHE A 341 4.60 -101.28 -9.03
N PHE A 342 3.32 -101.12 -9.39
CA PHE A 342 2.35 -102.20 -9.32
C PHE A 342 2.59 -103.26 -10.38
N ASP A 343 2.93 -102.88 -11.61
CA ASP A 343 3.25 -103.81 -12.69
C ASP A 343 4.43 -104.71 -12.32
N ASN A 344 5.51 -104.13 -11.77
CA ASN A 344 6.67 -104.90 -11.31
C ASN A 344 6.31 -105.90 -10.21
N ASN A 345 5.48 -105.50 -9.23
CA ASN A 345 5.04 -106.41 -8.17
C ASN A 345 4.14 -107.52 -8.72
N LEU A 346 3.24 -107.21 -9.66
CA LEU A 346 2.39 -108.20 -10.33
C LEU A 346 3.23 -109.20 -11.13
N GLU A 347 4.25 -108.75 -11.85
CA GLU A 347 5.19 -109.62 -12.57
C GLU A 347 5.90 -110.60 -11.62
N ILE A 348 6.34 -110.12 -10.46
CA ILE A 348 6.96 -110.98 -9.43
C ILE A 348 5.96 -112.03 -8.90
N ILE A 349 4.71 -111.64 -8.68
CA ILE A 349 3.66 -112.55 -8.18
C ILE A 349 3.31 -113.59 -9.27
N ASP A 350 3.13 -113.16 -10.51
CA ASP A 350 2.84 -114.04 -11.66
C ASP A 350 4.01 -115.00 -11.92
N TYR A 351 5.24 -114.54 -11.75
CA TYR A 351 6.43 -115.39 -11.78
C TYR A 351 6.41 -116.43 -10.65
N LYS A 352 6.06 -116.04 -9.41
CA LYS A 352 5.96 -116.98 -8.29
C LYS A 352 4.85 -118.02 -8.49
N ILE A 353 3.72 -117.65 -9.10
CA ILE A 353 2.64 -118.59 -9.43
C ILE A 353 3.15 -119.65 -10.41
N SER A 354 3.95 -119.24 -11.41
CA SER A 354 4.56 -120.17 -12.38
C SER A 354 5.81 -120.89 -11.87
N HIS A 355 6.48 -120.40 -10.82
CA HIS A 355 7.73 -120.96 -10.25
C HIS A 355 7.60 -121.07 -8.72
N SER A 356 6.67 -121.92 -8.29
CA SER A 356 6.21 -122.04 -6.89
C SER A 356 7.29 -122.46 -5.89
N ASN A 357 8.38 -123.06 -6.37
CA ASN A 357 9.55 -123.48 -5.58
C ASN A 357 10.52 -122.33 -5.23
N GLU A 358 10.44 -121.16 -5.87
CA GLU A 358 11.37 -120.06 -5.63
C GLU A 358 10.83 -119.06 -4.61
N LYS A 359 11.66 -118.59 -3.68
CA LYS A 359 11.28 -117.47 -2.80
C LYS A 359 11.32 -116.16 -3.58
N LYS A 360 10.28 -115.36 -3.46
CA LYS A 360 10.20 -114.01 -4.02
C LYS A 360 9.75 -113.02 -2.95
N SER A 361 9.97 -111.75 -3.22
CA SER A 361 9.58 -110.63 -2.36
C SER A 361 9.03 -109.51 -3.22
N ILE A 362 7.97 -108.87 -2.76
CA ILE A 362 7.42 -107.68 -3.39
C ILE A 362 7.79 -106.45 -2.60
N ARG A 363 7.79 -105.30 -3.26
CA ARG A 363 7.99 -104.02 -2.57
C ARG A 363 6.67 -103.57 -1.96
N SER A 364 6.69 -103.00 -0.75
CA SER A 364 5.46 -102.41 -0.18
C SER A 364 5.21 -101.00 -0.70
N ILE A 365 3.95 -100.69 -1.02
CA ILE A 365 3.48 -99.35 -1.40
C ILE A 365 3.78 -98.31 -0.31
N SER A 366 4.01 -98.74 0.94
CA SER A 366 4.46 -97.86 2.02
C SER A 366 5.75 -97.11 1.70
N THR A 367 6.61 -97.64 0.82
CA THR A 367 7.82 -96.93 0.34
C THR A 367 7.49 -95.67 -0.45
N LEU A 368 6.28 -95.55 -1.02
CA LEU A 368 5.80 -94.39 -1.77
C LEU A 368 4.91 -93.45 -0.93
N LYS A 369 4.82 -93.68 0.39
CA LYS A 369 3.98 -92.89 1.30
C LYS A 369 4.30 -91.40 1.24
N ASN A 370 5.58 -91.04 1.20
CA ASN A 370 6.00 -89.63 1.16
C ASN A 370 5.55 -88.96 -0.14
N THR A 371 5.74 -89.62 -1.29
CA THR A 371 5.30 -89.10 -2.59
C THR A 371 3.79 -88.92 -2.66
N LEU A 372 3.01 -89.83 -2.06
CA LEU A 372 1.56 -89.69 -1.91
C LEU A 372 1.18 -88.52 -0.99
N SER A 373 1.89 -88.35 0.14
CA SER A 373 1.66 -87.26 1.08
C SER A 373 1.94 -85.90 0.44
N ASP A 374 3.02 -85.77 -0.34
CA ASP A 374 3.39 -84.53 -1.01
C ASP A 374 2.28 -84.02 -1.95
N VAL A 375 1.58 -84.93 -2.65
CA VAL A 375 0.43 -84.57 -3.49
C VAL A 375 -0.77 -84.17 -2.65
N LEU A 376 -1.05 -84.88 -1.55
CA LEU A 376 -2.12 -84.51 -0.62
C LEU A 376 -1.90 -83.14 0.03
N ASP A 377 -0.67 -82.83 0.43
CA ASP A 377 -0.32 -81.55 1.04
C ASP A 377 -0.46 -80.39 0.04
N LYS A 378 -0.15 -80.63 -1.24
CA LYS A 378 -0.38 -79.65 -2.31
C LYS A 378 -1.87 -79.41 -2.59
N ILE A 379 -2.68 -80.48 -2.60
CA ILE A 379 -4.14 -80.35 -2.73
C ILE A 379 -4.71 -79.56 -1.55
N LYS A 380 -4.28 -79.87 -0.32
CA LYS A 380 -4.71 -79.16 0.88
C LYS A 380 -4.33 -77.67 0.82
N THR A 381 -3.10 -77.38 0.39
CA THR A 381 -2.60 -76.00 0.23
C THR A 381 -3.41 -75.24 -0.82
N ASN A 382 -3.66 -75.85 -1.99
CA ASN A 382 -4.48 -75.27 -3.05
C ASN A 382 -5.91 -74.98 -2.57
N ASN A 383 -6.55 -75.93 -1.90
CA ASN A 383 -7.93 -75.77 -1.43
C ASN A 383 -8.04 -74.71 -0.33
N GLN A 384 -7.05 -74.62 0.56
CA GLN A 384 -6.99 -73.55 1.56
C GLN A 384 -6.84 -72.19 0.88
N LEU A 385 -5.95 -72.07 -0.10
CA LEU A 385 -5.75 -70.86 -0.88
C LEU A 385 -7.02 -70.45 -1.65
N TYR A 386 -7.74 -71.41 -2.22
CA TYR A 386 -9.03 -71.18 -2.88
C TYR A 386 -10.09 -70.66 -1.89
N LYS A 387 -10.17 -71.26 -0.70
CA LYS A 387 -11.11 -70.81 0.35
C LYS A 387 -10.82 -69.39 0.83
N ASP A 388 -9.54 -69.05 0.98
CA ASP A 388 -9.10 -67.75 1.46
C ASP A 388 -8.90 -66.73 0.31
N LEU A 389 -9.30 -67.08 -0.92
CA LEU A 389 -8.99 -66.32 -2.13
C LEU A 389 -9.41 -64.85 -2.04
N ASP A 390 -10.64 -64.58 -1.61
CA ASP A 390 -11.16 -63.21 -1.50
C ASP A 390 -10.43 -62.40 -0.42
N ALA A 391 -10.14 -63.02 0.72
CA ALA A 391 -9.38 -62.39 1.80
C ALA A 391 -7.93 -62.07 1.38
N ASN A 392 -7.30 -62.99 0.64
CA ASN A 392 -5.95 -62.81 0.11
C ASN A 392 -5.91 -61.75 -0.99
N ARG A 393 -6.95 -61.66 -1.84
CA ARG A 393 -7.09 -60.58 -2.83
C ARG A 393 -7.23 -59.21 -2.17
N GLN A 394 -8.03 -59.10 -1.11
CA GLN A 394 -8.15 -57.87 -0.33
C GLN A 394 -6.82 -57.48 0.33
N THR A 395 -6.07 -58.48 0.83
CA THR A 395 -4.75 -58.27 1.41
C THR A 395 -3.75 -57.78 0.36
N LEU A 396 -3.71 -58.39 -0.82
CA LEU A 396 -2.87 -57.95 -1.94
C LEU A 396 -3.20 -56.50 -2.35
N LEU A 397 -4.48 -56.13 -2.42
CA LEU A 397 -4.88 -54.74 -2.68
C LEU A 397 -4.32 -53.78 -1.63
N LYS A 398 -4.40 -54.15 -0.34
CA LYS A 398 -3.83 -53.37 0.76
C LYS A 398 -2.32 -53.25 0.63
N ASP A 399 -1.63 -54.33 0.27
CA ASP A 399 -0.16 -54.33 0.14
C ASP A 399 0.33 -53.52 -1.07
N ILE A 400 -0.42 -53.51 -2.18
CA ILE A 400 -0.19 -52.61 -3.31
C ILE A 400 -0.28 -51.14 -2.86
N TRP A 401 -1.30 -50.82 -2.06
CA TRP A 401 -1.45 -49.48 -1.48
C TRP A 401 -0.33 -49.12 -0.50
N ASN A 402 0.10 -50.06 0.35
CA ASN A 402 1.24 -49.89 1.25
C ASN A 402 2.53 -49.59 0.48
N PHE A 403 2.78 -50.32 -0.62
CA PHE A 403 3.92 -50.08 -1.49
C PHE A 403 3.89 -48.67 -2.09
N MET A 404 2.77 -48.27 -2.70
CA MET A 404 2.63 -46.92 -3.27
C MET A 404 2.81 -45.83 -2.21
N ALA A 405 2.28 -46.04 -1.00
CA ALA A 405 2.41 -45.10 0.11
C ALA A 405 3.88 -44.91 0.51
N GLU A 406 4.65 -45.99 0.61
CA GLU A 406 6.07 -45.91 0.95
C GLU A 406 6.87 -45.17 -0.13
N GLN A 407 6.63 -45.42 -1.41
CA GLN A 407 7.30 -44.70 -2.51
C GLN A 407 7.06 -43.19 -2.45
N CYS A 408 5.92 -42.77 -1.90
CA CYS A 408 5.54 -41.36 -1.78
C CYS A 408 6.03 -40.70 -0.47
N ARG A 409 6.47 -41.47 0.53
CA ARG A 409 6.76 -41.00 1.89
C ARG A 409 7.72 -39.81 1.89
N THR A 410 8.82 -39.92 1.16
CA THR A 410 9.87 -38.90 1.11
C THR A 410 9.36 -37.58 0.56
N GLU A 411 8.61 -37.61 -0.55
CA GLU A 411 8.08 -36.40 -1.19
C GLU A 411 6.94 -35.77 -0.37
N ILE A 412 6.10 -36.58 0.29
CA ILE A 412 5.08 -36.10 1.22
C ILE A 412 5.74 -35.37 2.40
N ASN A 413 6.76 -35.97 3.03
CA ASN A 413 7.48 -35.35 4.15
C ASN A 413 8.13 -34.03 3.75
N LYS A 414 8.80 -33.98 2.58
CA LYS A 414 9.37 -32.73 2.03
C LYS A 414 8.31 -31.66 1.79
N TYR A 415 7.12 -32.05 1.33
CA TYR A 415 6.02 -31.11 1.12
C TYR A 415 5.44 -30.61 2.45
N ASP A 416 5.26 -31.47 3.44
CA ASP A 416 4.77 -31.10 4.77
C ASP A 416 5.75 -30.15 5.49
N GLU A 417 7.06 -30.39 5.38
CA GLU A 417 8.07 -29.43 5.84
C GLU A 417 7.94 -28.07 5.12
N ARG A 418 7.68 -28.06 3.81
CA ARG A 418 7.44 -26.82 3.07
C ARG A 418 6.17 -26.11 3.53
N LEU A 419 5.09 -26.82 3.85
CA LEU A 419 3.86 -26.23 4.39
C LEU A 419 4.12 -25.44 5.68
N THR A 420 4.95 -25.98 6.58
CA THR A 420 5.33 -25.24 7.79
C THR A 420 6.13 -23.97 7.46
N LYS A 421 7.04 -24.03 6.48
CA LYS A 421 7.79 -22.85 6.00
C LYS A 421 6.89 -21.81 5.35
N TYR A 422 5.95 -22.22 4.50
CA TYR A 422 4.97 -21.33 3.88
C TYR A 422 4.12 -20.63 4.93
N SER A 423 3.63 -21.35 5.94
CA SER A 423 2.85 -20.76 7.04
C SER A 423 3.66 -19.71 7.81
N ARG A 424 4.92 -20.01 8.16
CA ARG A 424 5.80 -19.06 8.88
C ARG A 424 6.11 -17.81 8.05
N ILE A 425 6.54 -17.97 6.80
CA ILE A 425 6.88 -16.84 5.92
C ILE A 425 5.63 -16.02 5.57
N GLY A 426 4.51 -16.71 5.30
CA GLY A 426 3.22 -16.09 4.99
C GLY A 426 2.69 -15.28 6.18
N GLY A 427 2.80 -15.80 7.40
CA GLY A 427 2.44 -15.09 8.63
C GLY A 427 3.23 -13.79 8.80
N VAL A 428 4.57 -13.86 8.70
CA VAL A 428 5.43 -12.66 8.78
C VAL A 428 5.12 -11.66 7.67
N ALA A 429 4.89 -12.13 6.44
CA ALA A 429 4.52 -11.25 5.33
C ALA A 429 3.15 -10.58 5.55
N ALA A 430 2.18 -11.29 6.10
CA ALA A 430 0.86 -10.76 6.44
C ALA A 430 0.93 -9.73 7.57
N GLU A 431 1.71 -9.99 8.63
CA GLU A 431 1.97 -9.02 9.70
C GLU A 431 2.61 -7.73 9.16
N LEU A 432 3.63 -7.85 8.30
CA LEU A 432 4.28 -6.69 7.69
C LEU A 432 3.33 -5.93 6.77
N LYS A 433 2.54 -6.64 5.95
CA LYS A 433 1.49 -6.02 5.11
C LYS A 433 0.51 -5.22 5.96
N ASN A 434 0.00 -5.81 7.05
CA ASN A 434 -0.94 -5.14 7.95
C ASN A 434 -0.30 -3.92 8.61
N LYS A 435 0.94 -4.04 9.10
CA LYS A 435 1.71 -2.92 9.65
C LYS A 435 1.81 -1.72 8.70
N TYR A 436 2.06 -1.95 7.40
CA TYR A 436 2.09 -0.85 6.43
C TYR A 436 0.69 -0.34 6.07
N SER A 437 -0.32 -1.20 6.09
CA SER A 437 -1.73 -0.79 5.96
C SER A 437 -2.15 0.15 7.09
N ASP A 438 -1.80 -0.18 8.33
CA ASP A 438 -2.10 0.64 9.51
C ASP A 438 -1.36 1.98 9.45
N LYS A 439 -0.08 1.97 9.01
CA LYS A 439 0.67 3.21 8.74
C LYS A 439 -0.02 4.11 7.71
N ILE A 440 -0.53 3.54 6.63
CA ILE A 440 -1.26 4.32 5.61
C ILE A 440 -2.52 4.94 6.20
N VAL A 441 -3.27 4.20 7.01
CA VAL A 441 -4.48 4.72 7.69
C VAL A 441 -4.10 5.85 8.65
N ALA A 442 -3.06 5.67 9.46
CA ALA A 442 -2.57 6.68 10.39
C ALA A 442 -2.10 7.96 9.67
N SER A 443 -1.29 7.83 8.62
CA SER A 443 -0.84 8.96 7.80
C SER A 443 -2.01 9.68 7.14
N LYS A 444 -3.03 8.97 6.65
CA LYS A 444 -4.27 9.58 6.12
C LYS A 444 -5.03 10.37 7.18
N GLN A 445 -5.15 9.84 8.40
CA GLN A 445 -5.74 10.57 9.52
C GLN A 445 -4.93 11.80 9.89
N ASN A 446 -3.59 11.70 9.90
CA ASN A 446 -2.72 12.85 10.12
C ASN A 446 -2.93 13.94 9.05
N ILE A 447 -3.02 13.56 7.77
CA ILE A 447 -3.31 14.51 6.68
C ILE A 447 -4.66 15.20 6.90
N GLU A 448 -5.72 14.48 7.27
CA GLU A 448 -7.02 15.09 7.55
C GLU A 448 -6.96 16.05 8.76
N ASN A 449 -6.25 15.68 9.82
CA ASN A 449 -6.01 16.57 10.96
C ASN A 449 -5.24 17.83 10.54
N LEU A 450 -4.16 17.69 9.76
CA LEU A 450 -3.36 18.79 9.24
C LEU A 450 -4.19 19.71 8.33
N ARG A 451 -5.06 19.17 7.49
CA ARG A 451 -5.99 19.93 6.64
C ARG A 451 -6.96 20.77 7.46
N SER A 452 -7.48 20.22 8.57
CA SER A 452 -8.42 20.94 9.46
C SER A 452 -7.80 22.16 10.16
N GLN A 453 -6.47 22.29 10.17
CA GLN A 453 -5.72 23.39 10.78
C GLN A 453 -5.48 24.58 9.82
N THR A 454 -5.99 24.54 8.58
CA THR A 454 -5.78 25.60 7.58
C THR A 454 -6.84 26.71 7.64
N VAL A 455 -6.43 27.97 7.51
CA VAL A 455 -7.30 29.18 7.63
C VAL A 455 -8.08 29.44 6.34
N ASN A 456 -9.35 29.87 6.46
CA ASN A 456 -10.25 30.16 5.34
C ASN A 456 -9.75 31.33 4.47
N THR A 457 -9.01 31.00 3.42
CA THR A 457 -8.36 31.91 2.49
C THR A 457 -9.34 32.64 1.57
N LYS A 458 -10.55 32.11 1.44
CA LYS A 458 -11.58 32.61 0.54
C LYS A 458 -12.13 33.98 0.95
N ASP A 459 -12.39 34.20 2.23
CA ASP A 459 -13.00 35.44 2.72
C ASP A 459 -12.11 36.67 2.45
N ALA A 460 -10.79 36.48 2.53
CA ALA A 460 -9.82 37.52 2.21
C ALA A 460 -9.78 37.84 0.70
N VAL A 461 -9.87 36.83 -0.16
CA VAL A 461 -9.95 37.03 -1.62
C VAL A 461 -11.25 37.72 -2.01
N ASP A 462 -12.37 37.28 -1.45
CA ASP A 462 -13.68 37.85 -1.75
C ASP A 462 -13.74 39.33 -1.33
N ASN A 463 -13.14 39.69 -0.19
CA ASN A 463 -13.00 41.09 0.24
C ASN A 463 -12.14 41.93 -0.72
N ILE A 464 -11.00 41.41 -1.18
CA ILE A 464 -10.15 42.14 -2.15
C ILE A 464 -10.91 42.38 -3.45
N ASN A 465 -11.55 41.35 -3.99
CA ASN A 465 -12.33 41.44 -5.23
C ASN A 465 -13.52 42.41 -5.09
N LEU A 466 -14.18 42.43 -3.93
CA LEU A 466 -15.26 43.39 -3.65
C LEU A 466 -14.76 44.84 -3.66
N ILE A 467 -13.61 45.11 -3.04
CA ILE A 467 -13.02 46.45 -3.03
C ILE A 467 -12.57 46.86 -4.43
N LEU A 468 -11.95 45.97 -5.21
CA LEU A 468 -11.57 46.22 -6.61
C LEU A 468 -12.77 46.66 -7.45
N LYS A 469 -13.87 45.89 -7.36
CA LYS A 469 -15.11 46.19 -8.08
C LYS A 469 -15.71 47.53 -7.69
N ASN A 470 -15.80 47.80 -6.38
CA ASN A 470 -16.35 49.07 -5.88
C ASN A 470 -15.45 50.29 -6.20
N ALA A 471 -14.16 50.06 -6.43
CA ALA A 471 -13.19 51.06 -6.85
C ALA A 471 -13.20 51.32 -8.38
N GLY A 472 -13.98 50.57 -9.16
CA GLY A 472 -14.05 50.69 -10.62
C GLY A 472 -13.01 49.85 -11.39
N PHE A 473 -12.24 48.99 -10.71
CA PHE A 473 -11.28 48.09 -11.35
C PHE A 473 -11.95 46.77 -11.77
N GLU A 474 -12.71 46.80 -12.86
CA GLU A 474 -13.43 45.62 -13.38
C GLU A 474 -12.60 44.78 -14.38
N GLY A 475 -11.39 45.22 -14.77
CA GLY A 475 -10.59 44.54 -15.79
C GLY A 475 -9.95 43.21 -15.36
N PHE A 476 -9.87 42.95 -14.04
CA PHE A 476 -9.22 41.77 -13.47
C PHE A 476 -9.78 41.42 -12.08
N GLU A 477 -9.58 40.18 -11.66
CA GLU A 477 -9.94 39.67 -10.34
C GLU A 477 -8.86 38.69 -9.82
N ILE A 478 -8.86 38.42 -8.52
CA ILE A 478 -8.14 37.29 -7.94
C ILE A 478 -9.04 36.05 -8.04
N ALA A 479 -8.62 35.05 -8.82
CA ALA A 479 -9.35 33.80 -9.01
C ALA A 479 -8.60 32.61 -8.40
N GLU A 480 -9.35 31.58 -8.02
CA GLU A 480 -8.81 30.29 -7.59
C GLU A 480 -8.27 29.53 -8.82
N LYS A 481 -7.01 29.09 -8.76
CA LYS A 481 -6.32 28.34 -9.83
C LYS A 481 -6.62 26.85 -9.69
N ASP A 482 -6.25 26.30 -8.54
CA ASP A 482 -6.31 24.88 -8.22
C ASP A 482 -6.33 24.69 -6.69
N LYS A 483 -6.95 23.60 -6.25
CA LYS A 483 -6.87 23.12 -4.87
C LYS A 483 -5.81 22.03 -4.80
N VAL A 484 -4.67 22.35 -4.20
CA VAL A 484 -3.66 21.34 -3.86
C VAL A 484 -3.84 21.04 -2.37
N ASN A 485 -4.12 19.78 -2.04
CA ASN A 485 -4.27 19.33 -0.65
C ASN A 485 -5.35 20.09 0.15
N ASN A 486 -6.46 20.45 -0.50
CA ASN A 486 -7.56 21.29 0.03
C ASN A 486 -7.17 22.74 0.36
N ILE A 487 -6.01 23.22 -0.10
CA ILE A 487 -5.58 24.60 0.02
C ILE A 487 -5.73 25.29 -1.35
N SER A 488 -6.54 26.34 -1.40
CA SER A 488 -6.79 27.13 -2.61
C SER A 488 -5.57 27.97 -2.97
N ARG A 489 -5.03 27.76 -4.18
CA ARG A 489 -4.02 28.64 -4.79
C ARG A 489 -4.72 29.71 -5.61
N TYR A 490 -4.23 30.95 -5.54
CA TYR A 490 -4.85 32.10 -6.19
C TYR A 490 -3.91 32.78 -7.18
N PHE A 491 -4.50 33.31 -8.26
CA PHE A 491 -3.81 34.03 -9.31
C PHE A 491 -4.65 35.21 -9.80
N LEU A 492 -4.00 36.19 -10.44
CA LEU A 492 -4.69 37.30 -11.09
C LEU A 492 -5.22 36.84 -12.46
N LYS A 493 -6.52 37.01 -12.68
CA LYS A 493 -7.24 36.59 -13.88
C LYS A 493 -7.92 37.79 -14.54
N ARG A 494 -7.89 37.88 -15.89
CA ARG A 494 -8.76 38.79 -16.64
C ARG A 494 -10.11 38.13 -16.88
N LEU A 495 -11.21 38.89 -16.76
CA LEU A 495 -12.58 38.39 -16.94
C LEU A 495 -12.81 37.68 -18.30
N ASN A 496 -12.10 38.10 -19.35
CA ASN A 496 -12.27 37.60 -20.73
C ASN A 496 -11.15 36.69 -21.24
N ALA A 497 -10.25 36.20 -20.38
CA ALA A 497 -9.11 35.35 -20.80
C ALA A 497 -9.30 33.88 -20.40
N THR A 498 -9.07 32.98 -21.35
CA THR A 498 -9.09 31.52 -21.18
C THR A 498 -7.75 30.94 -20.70
N THR A 499 -6.69 31.75 -20.61
CA THR A 499 -5.34 31.29 -20.27
C THR A 499 -4.82 31.86 -18.94
N ALA A 500 -4.18 30.99 -18.15
CA ALA A 500 -3.61 31.28 -16.83
C ALA A 500 -2.21 31.94 -16.91
N ASN A 501 -2.01 32.89 -17.83
CA ASN A 501 -0.74 33.60 -17.95
C ASN A 501 -0.63 34.70 -16.87
N PRO A 502 0.55 34.94 -16.28
CA PRO A 502 0.72 35.95 -15.23
C PRO A 502 0.45 37.36 -15.78
N ILE A 503 -0.73 37.91 -15.45
CA ILE A 503 -1.21 39.18 -16.02
C ILE A 503 -0.64 40.42 -15.32
N PHE A 504 0.04 40.27 -14.17
CA PHE A 504 0.50 41.42 -13.39
C PHE A 504 1.38 42.39 -14.19
N LYS A 505 2.21 41.87 -15.10
CA LYS A 505 3.05 42.70 -16.00
C LYS A 505 2.24 43.52 -17.01
N SER A 506 1.02 43.10 -17.33
CA SER A 506 0.12 43.75 -18.31
C SER A 506 -0.80 44.82 -17.71
N LEU A 507 -0.82 44.96 -16.38
CA LEU A 507 -1.59 46.00 -15.68
C LEU A 507 -0.87 47.35 -15.75
N SER A 508 -1.62 48.44 -15.66
CA SER A 508 -1.08 49.79 -15.47
C SER A 508 -0.37 49.92 -14.12
N GLU A 509 0.54 50.89 -13.98
CA GLU A 509 1.24 51.12 -12.71
C GLU A 509 0.28 51.46 -11.56
N GLY A 510 -0.82 52.17 -11.83
CA GLY A 510 -1.86 52.44 -10.85
C GLY A 510 -2.59 51.17 -10.39
N GLU A 511 -3.00 50.31 -11.33
CA GLU A 511 -3.63 49.01 -11.00
C GLU A 511 -2.71 48.11 -10.18
N LYS A 512 -1.42 48.02 -10.56
CA LYS A 512 -0.40 47.24 -9.84
C LYS A 512 -0.25 47.72 -8.40
N ASN A 513 -0.15 49.03 -8.21
CA ASN A 513 0.01 49.62 -6.88
C ASN A 513 -1.26 49.42 -6.04
N PHE A 514 -2.45 49.61 -6.63
CA PHE A 514 -3.72 49.44 -5.92
C PHE A 514 -3.97 48.00 -5.46
N ILE A 515 -3.83 47.00 -6.34
CA ILE A 515 -4.02 45.59 -5.96
C ILE A 515 -3.00 45.15 -4.91
N SER A 516 -1.75 45.59 -5.04
CA SER A 516 -0.71 45.29 -4.07
C SER A 516 -1.02 45.90 -2.71
N PHE A 517 -1.59 47.11 -2.69
CA PHE A 517 -2.00 47.75 -1.45
C PHE A 517 -3.19 47.04 -0.80
N LEU A 518 -4.22 46.63 -1.56
CA LEU A 518 -5.34 45.84 -1.03
C LEU A 518 -4.86 44.52 -0.43
N TYR A 519 -3.91 43.88 -1.10
CA TYR A 519 -3.25 42.68 -0.62
C TYR A 519 -2.55 42.92 0.72
N PHE A 520 -1.73 43.96 0.79
CA PHE A 520 -1.05 44.37 2.02
C PHE A 520 -2.02 44.74 3.14
N PHE A 521 -3.11 45.43 2.83
CA PHE A 521 -4.16 45.78 3.78
C PHE A 521 -4.77 44.53 4.41
N GLN A 522 -5.05 43.51 3.60
CA GLN A 522 -5.58 42.25 4.10
C GLN A 522 -4.59 41.50 5.01
N LEU A 523 -3.27 41.63 4.77
CA LEU A 523 -2.23 41.14 5.69
C LEU A 523 -2.24 41.87 7.05
N CYS A 524 -2.55 43.16 7.03
CA CYS A 524 -2.62 43.97 8.23
C CYS A 524 -3.85 43.62 9.09
N VAL A 525 -5.00 43.38 8.45
CA VAL A 525 -6.29 43.11 9.12
C VAL A 525 -6.46 41.63 9.48
N GLY A 526 -5.86 40.71 8.72
CA GLY A 526 -5.93 39.28 8.99
C GLY A 526 -5.60 38.96 10.45
N THR A 527 -6.54 38.31 11.13
CA THR A 527 -6.36 37.75 12.47
C THR A 527 -5.49 36.52 12.33
N ASP A 528 -4.21 36.67 12.63
CA ASP A 528 -3.39 35.54 13.05
C ASP A 528 -3.99 35.05 14.38
N ASP A 529 -5.00 34.19 14.32
CA ASP A 529 -5.28 33.14 15.32
C ASP A 529 -6.67 32.53 15.15
N LEU A 530 -6.69 31.26 14.78
CA LEU A 530 -7.57 30.31 15.47
C LEU A 530 -6.84 29.12 16.10
N GLN A 531 -5.56 28.85 15.82
CA GLN A 531 -4.88 27.70 16.45
C GLN A 531 -3.38 27.83 16.75
N ASN A 532 -2.70 28.97 16.51
CA ASN A 532 -1.25 29.10 16.82
C ASN A 532 -0.86 30.48 17.34
N ASN A 533 -1.17 30.75 18.63
CA ASN A 533 -0.57 31.77 19.51
C ASN A 533 0.37 32.78 18.83
N SER A 534 -0.15 33.67 18.00
CA SER A 534 0.64 34.79 17.48
C SER A 534 0.58 35.92 18.50
N THR A 535 1.39 35.83 19.56
CA THR A 535 1.46 36.84 20.62
C THR A 535 2.11 38.16 20.16
N LYS A 536 2.56 38.26 18.91
CA LYS A 536 3.30 39.43 18.40
C LYS A 536 2.35 40.53 17.93
N LYS A 537 2.65 41.76 18.30
CA LYS A 537 1.94 42.94 17.79
C LYS A 537 2.56 43.44 16.48
N LYS A 538 1.73 43.80 15.51
CA LYS A 538 2.15 44.25 14.18
C LYS A 538 2.60 45.73 14.20
N ILE A 539 3.71 46.02 13.55
CA ILE A 539 4.19 47.37 13.24
C ILE A 539 4.02 47.56 11.73
N ILE A 540 3.14 48.45 11.32
CA ILE A 540 2.78 48.67 9.92
C ILE A 540 3.60 49.83 9.37
N VAL A 541 4.21 49.63 8.21
CA VAL A 541 5.04 50.63 7.53
C VAL A 541 4.51 50.78 6.11
N ILE A 542 4.03 51.97 5.75
CA ILE A 542 3.40 52.24 4.46
C ILE A 542 4.21 53.31 3.76
N ASP A 543 4.94 52.95 2.71
CA ASP A 543 5.74 53.87 1.90
C ASP A 543 5.03 54.21 0.59
N ASP A 544 4.50 55.43 0.54
CA ASP A 544 3.92 56.06 -0.63
C ASP A 544 2.84 55.24 -1.37
N PRO A 545 1.71 54.95 -0.70
CA PRO A 545 0.72 53.99 -1.19
C PRO A 545 -0.10 54.47 -2.39
N VAL A 546 0.07 55.72 -2.82
CA VAL A 546 -0.75 56.38 -3.85
C VAL A 546 0.01 56.80 -5.09
N SER A 547 1.18 56.18 -5.33
CA SER A 547 1.93 56.40 -6.56
C SER A 547 1.10 56.00 -7.79
N SER A 548 1.00 56.91 -8.76
CA SER A 548 0.28 56.71 -10.04
C SER A 548 -1.20 56.30 -9.92
N LEU A 549 -1.87 56.67 -8.81
CA LEU A 549 -3.31 56.45 -8.61
C LEU A 549 -4.13 57.68 -9.03
N ASP A 550 -5.37 57.43 -9.46
CA ASP A 550 -6.38 58.49 -9.64
C ASP A 550 -6.95 58.99 -8.30
N SER A 551 -7.81 60.01 -8.35
CA SER A 551 -8.40 60.60 -7.14
C SER A 551 -9.28 59.62 -6.38
N GLN A 552 -10.06 58.76 -7.07
CA GLN A 552 -10.96 57.80 -6.44
C GLN A 552 -10.17 56.71 -5.68
N ALA A 553 -9.18 56.09 -6.32
CA ALA A 553 -8.32 55.10 -5.69
C ALA A 553 -7.53 55.70 -4.52
N LEU A 554 -7.09 56.96 -4.62
CA LEU A 554 -6.44 57.69 -3.51
C LEU A 554 -7.36 57.78 -2.29
N PHE A 555 -8.63 58.14 -2.45
CA PHE A 555 -9.60 58.21 -1.34
C PHE A 555 -9.86 56.84 -0.71
N ILE A 556 -9.89 55.78 -1.51
CA ILE A 556 -10.07 54.41 -1.02
C ILE A 556 -8.86 53.98 -0.19
N VAL A 557 -7.64 54.18 -0.70
CA VAL A 557 -6.40 53.89 0.03
C VAL A 557 -6.34 54.67 1.35
N ALA A 558 -6.67 55.96 1.33
CA ALA A 558 -6.74 56.78 2.54
C ALA A 558 -7.75 56.21 3.55
N SER A 559 -8.94 55.82 3.10
CA SER A 559 -10.00 55.24 3.94
C SER A 559 -9.58 53.91 4.57
N LEU A 560 -8.89 53.05 3.81
CA LEU A 560 -8.35 51.79 4.32
C LEU A 560 -7.28 52.05 5.39
N ILE A 561 -6.38 53.01 5.18
CA ILE A 561 -5.37 53.38 6.19
C ILE A 561 -6.04 53.94 7.44
N HIS A 562 -7.05 54.81 7.29
CA HIS A 562 -7.88 55.29 8.40
C HIS A 562 -8.46 54.15 9.24
N SER A 563 -8.91 53.07 8.60
CA SER A 563 -9.41 51.90 9.33
C SER A 563 -8.33 51.19 10.15
N LEU A 564 -7.07 51.19 9.70
CA LEU A 564 -5.92 50.65 10.47
C LEU A 564 -5.57 51.53 11.66
N ILE A 565 -5.67 52.86 11.52
CA ILE A 565 -5.30 53.84 12.55
C ILE A 565 -6.48 54.32 13.40
N LEU A 566 -7.64 53.68 13.27
CA LEU A 566 -8.88 54.03 13.95
C LEU A 566 -8.70 53.95 15.47
N ARG A 567 -9.19 54.94 16.21
CA ARG A 567 -9.12 54.93 17.67
C ARG A 567 -10.08 53.91 18.28
N LYS A 568 -9.73 53.38 19.45
CA LYS A 568 -10.51 52.36 20.17
C LYS A 568 -11.89 52.89 20.57
N GLY A 569 -11.97 54.15 21.00
CA GLY A 569 -13.21 54.80 21.41
C GLY A 569 -13.01 56.25 21.81
N ASP A 570 -14.12 56.93 22.10
CA ASP A 570 -14.11 58.37 22.43
C ASP A 570 -14.04 58.62 23.94
N ASN A 571 -14.54 57.67 24.73
CA ASN A 571 -14.58 57.71 26.19
C ASN A 571 -14.23 56.32 26.75
N PRO A 572 -13.33 56.23 27.76
CA PRO A 572 -12.58 57.31 28.41
C PRO A 572 -11.54 57.98 27.47
N LYS A 573 -11.04 59.18 27.81
CA LYS A 573 -10.06 59.92 26.97
C LYS A 573 -8.82 59.08 26.58
N ALA A 574 -8.41 58.14 27.44
CA ALA A 574 -7.30 57.22 27.16
C ALA A 574 -7.55 56.33 25.94
N ASP A 575 -8.81 55.95 25.66
CA ASP A 575 -9.15 55.13 24.49
C ASP A 575 -8.96 55.88 23.17
N LYS A 576 -8.91 57.22 23.19
CA LYS A 576 -8.55 58.02 22.01
C LYS A 576 -7.09 57.82 21.61
N MET A 577 -6.22 57.49 22.56
CA MET A 577 -4.78 57.24 22.35
C MET A 577 -4.48 55.76 22.05
N LEU A 578 -5.50 54.91 21.90
CA LEU A 578 -5.35 53.49 21.60
C LEU A 578 -5.91 53.18 20.21
N LEU A 579 -5.27 52.26 19.50
CA LEU A 579 -5.78 51.71 18.25
C LEU A 579 -6.94 50.74 18.52
N LYS A 580 -7.99 50.78 17.69
CA LYS A 580 -9.12 49.85 17.76
C LYS A 580 -8.67 48.41 17.55
N ASN A 581 -7.76 48.21 16.59
CA ASN A 581 -7.14 46.91 16.39
C ASN A 581 -6.01 46.72 17.41
N THR A 582 -6.24 45.86 18.40
CA THR A 582 -5.31 45.60 19.51
C THR A 582 -4.07 44.80 19.09
N THR A 583 -4.10 44.15 17.92
CA THR A 583 -2.94 43.46 17.35
C THR A 583 -1.93 44.44 16.75
N LEU A 584 -2.32 45.69 16.46
CA LEU A 584 -1.42 46.71 15.96
C LEU A 584 -0.71 47.44 17.10
N ALA A 585 0.62 47.45 17.07
CA ALA A 585 1.44 48.23 18.00
C ALA A 585 1.68 49.66 17.51
N GLN A 586 1.95 49.84 16.22
CA GLN A 586 2.45 51.10 15.66
C GLN A 586 2.28 51.15 14.13
N THR A 587 2.06 52.35 13.58
CA THR A 587 1.92 52.59 12.13
C THR A 587 2.81 53.75 11.69
N PHE A 588 3.56 53.58 10.61
CA PHE A 588 4.39 54.58 9.95
C PHE A 588 3.86 54.82 8.54
N ILE A 589 3.51 56.06 8.19
CA ILE A 589 2.94 56.41 6.89
C ILE A 589 3.84 57.45 6.25
N PHE A 590 4.49 57.09 5.14
CA PHE A 590 5.33 57.97 4.35
C PHE A 590 4.60 58.35 3.06
N THR A 591 4.65 59.63 2.68
CA THR A 591 4.12 60.06 1.38
C THR A 591 4.82 61.32 0.87
N HIS A 592 4.80 61.49 -0.44
CA HIS A 592 5.15 62.75 -1.10
C HIS A 592 3.93 63.52 -1.61
N ASN A 593 2.75 62.89 -1.61
CA ASN A 593 1.52 63.47 -2.13
C ASN A 593 0.81 64.27 -1.03
N ILE A 594 0.70 65.59 -1.22
CA ILE A 594 0.12 66.49 -0.23
C ILE A 594 -1.39 66.30 -0.05
N TYR A 595 -2.11 65.95 -1.12
CA TYR A 595 -3.55 65.66 -1.05
C TYR A 595 -3.79 64.41 -0.20
N PHE A 596 -3.06 63.33 -0.48
CA PHE A 596 -3.14 62.11 0.33
C PHE A 596 -2.70 62.35 1.79
N TYR A 597 -1.64 63.12 2.02
CA TYR A 597 -1.23 63.50 3.37
C TYR A 597 -2.34 64.23 4.13
N LYS A 598 -3.04 65.16 3.48
CA LYS A 598 -4.18 65.87 4.09
C LYS A 598 -5.33 64.93 4.41
N GLU A 599 -5.68 64.06 3.47
CA GLU A 599 -6.76 63.09 3.65
C GLU A 599 -6.47 62.12 4.79
N VAL A 600 -5.28 61.51 4.83
CA VAL A 600 -4.92 60.52 5.86
C VAL A 600 -4.74 61.14 7.25
N THR A 601 -4.40 62.44 7.31
CA THR A 601 -4.24 63.17 8.58
C THR A 601 -5.49 63.92 9.02
N PHE A 602 -6.62 63.81 8.31
CA PHE A 602 -7.79 64.65 8.54
C PHE A 602 -8.36 64.50 9.96
N GLU A 603 -8.26 65.56 10.78
CA GLU A 603 -8.48 65.52 12.24
C GLU A 603 -9.93 65.25 12.65
N ARG A 604 -10.89 65.50 11.76
CA ARG A 604 -12.31 65.20 12.02
C ARG A 604 -12.65 63.71 11.92
N ARG A 605 -11.71 62.86 11.47
CA ARG A 605 -11.86 61.40 11.50
C ARG A 605 -11.46 60.87 12.88
N PRO A 606 -12.09 59.78 13.37
CA PRO A 606 -11.79 59.18 14.67
C PRO A 606 -10.46 58.41 14.68
N ILE A 607 -9.35 59.04 14.30
CA ILE A 607 -8.01 58.44 14.33
C ILE A 607 -7.43 58.42 15.76
N CYS A 608 -6.50 57.50 16.02
CA CYS A 608 -5.75 57.42 17.27
C CYS A 608 -4.97 58.73 17.52
N THR A 609 -5.21 59.40 18.65
CA THR A 609 -4.62 60.71 18.98
C THR A 609 -3.18 60.63 19.52
N ASP A 610 -2.64 59.43 19.69
CA ASP A 610 -1.21 59.22 19.94
C ASP A 610 -0.47 59.19 18.60
N TYR A 611 -0.36 60.37 17.98
CA TYR A 611 0.29 60.55 16.68
C TYR A 611 1.39 61.61 16.69
N TRP A 612 2.26 61.57 15.68
CA TRP A 612 3.26 62.61 15.42
C TRP A 612 3.41 62.87 13.92
N HIS A 613 3.76 64.10 13.56
CA HIS A 613 4.03 64.51 12.18
C HIS A 613 5.50 64.84 11.99
N TYR A 614 6.10 64.31 10.93
CA TYR A 614 7.49 64.54 10.56
C TYR A 614 7.58 65.11 9.14
N ARG A 615 8.42 66.13 8.97
CA ARG A 615 8.80 66.68 7.68
C ARG A 615 10.21 66.25 7.34
N ILE A 616 10.36 65.57 6.20
CA ILE A 616 11.65 65.11 5.68
C ILE A 616 12.06 66.08 4.56
N THR A 617 13.20 66.73 4.74
CA THR A 617 13.77 67.66 3.77
C THR A 617 15.17 67.20 3.37
N LYS A 618 15.59 67.59 2.16
CA LYS A 618 16.94 67.34 1.66
C LYS A 618 17.55 68.67 1.25
N GLN A 619 18.66 69.03 1.87
CA GLN A 619 19.45 70.22 1.55
C GLN A 619 20.90 69.80 1.37
N ASN A 620 21.57 70.30 0.32
CA ASN A 620 22.97 69.96 0.02
C ASN A 620 23.25 68.44 -0.01
N ASN A 621 22.32 67.67 -0.59
CA ASN A 621 22.34 66.21 -0.62
C ASN A 621 22.28 65.48 0.74
N GLN A 622 22.04 66.20 1.83
CA GLN A 622 21.85 65.62 3.17
C GLN A 622 20.39 65.68 3.59
N THR A 623 19.86 64.56 4.05
CA THR A 623 18.51 64.47 4.61
C THR A 623 18.49 65.01 6.05
N SER A 624 17.47 65.80 6.36
CA SER A 624 17.15 66.23 7.73
C SER A 624 15.66 66.00 8.01
N ILE A 625 15.33 65.75 9.28
CA ILE A 625 13.97 65.42 9.72
C ILE A 625 13.62 66.31 10.90
N THR A 626 12.47 66.97 10.82
CA THR A 626 11.90 67.74 11.93
C THR A 626 10.52 67.18 12.27
N GLY A 627 10.19 67.12 13.56
CA GLY A 627 8.92 66.56 14.06
C GLY A 627 8.12 67.58 14.87
N ASN A 628 6.79 67.52 14.76
CA ASN A 628 5.86 68.31 15.58
C ASN A 628 4.54 67.53 15.79
N TYR A 629 3.87 67.79 16.91
CA TYR A 629 2.51 67.33 17.16
C TYR A 629 1.50 68.01 16.21
N ASN A 630 1.67 69.30 15.96
CA ASN A 630 0.83 70.04 15.02
C ASN A 630 1.33 69.87 13.58
N LYS A 631 0.41 69.84 12.62
CA LYS A 631 0.73 69.75 11.20
C LYS A 631 1.61 70.93 10.78
N SER A 632 2.77 70.63 10.21
CA SER A 632 3.70 71.64 9.66
C SER A 632 3.69 71.71 8.13
N VAL A 633 2.82 70.93 7.48
CA VAL A 633 2.68 70.83 6.03
C VAL A 633 1.39 71.55 5.64
N PHE A 634 1.54 72.69 4.97
CA PHE A 634 0.45 73.56 4.55
C PHE A 634 0.31 73.45 3.03
N ASP A 635 -0.92 73.53 2.52
CA ASP A 635 -1.14 73.86 1.12
C ASP A 635 -0.90 75.36 0.88
N ASP A 636 -0.88 75.75 -0.38
CA ASP A 636 -0.63 77.14 -0.77
C ASP A 636 -1.63 78.10 -0.13
N TYR A 637 -2.92 77.73 -0.07
CA TYR A 637 -3.96 78.57 0.54
C TYR A 637 -3.75 78.77 2.04
N SER A 638 -3.49 77.71 2.79
CA SER A 638 -3.22 77.82 4.24
C SER A 638 -1.90 78.52 4.53
N LEU A 639 -0.89 78.37 3.65
CA LEU A 639 0.37 79.08 3.77
C LEU A 639 0.18 80.59 3.58
N MET A 640 -0.67 81.02 2.65
CA MET A 640 -1.01 82.42 2.45
C MET A 640 -1.66 83.03 3.69
N TRP A 641 -2.63 82.34 4.28
CA TRP A 641 -3.25 82.77 5.55
C TRP A 641 -2.25 82.81 6.71
N LYS A 642 -1.37 81.80 6.81
CA LYS A 642 -0.30 81.79 7.81
C LYS A 642 0.63 82.99 7.64
N ASN A 643 1.06 83.29 6.42
CA ASN A 643 1.92 84.45 6.15
C ASN A 643 1.23 85.77 6.55
N ILE A 644 -0.04 85.93 6.19
CA ILE A 644 -0.85 87.10 6.60
C ILE A 644 -0.94 87.19 8.13
N LYS A 645 -1.16 86.07 8.82
CA LYS A 645 -1.21 86.00 10.28
C LYS A 645 0.13 86.35 10.94
N ASP A 646 1.23 85.78 10.44
CA ASP A 646 2.58 86.02 10.97
C ASP A 646 3.00 87.49 10.76
N LEU A 647 2.65 88.08 9.61
CA LEU A 647 2.85 89.50 9.30
C LEU A 647 1.95 90.42 10.14
N LYS A 648 0.72 90.01 10.46
CA LYS A 648 -0.17 90.77 11.37
C LYS A 648 0.36 90.76 12.80
N ALA A 649 0.88 89.63 13.26
CA ALA A 649 1.46 89.49 14.60
C ALA A 649 2.77 90.29 14.75
N ASN A 650 3.51 90.47 13.65
CA ASN A 650 4.77 91.22 13.60
C ASN A 650 4.71 92.28 12.50
N ILE A 651 3.89 93.32 12.70
CA ILE A 651 3.68 94.37 11.70
C ILE A 651 5.04 94.94 11.29
N PRO A 652 5.42 94.85 10.00
CA PRO A 652 6.71 95.35 9.55
C PRO A 652 6.80 96.87 9.65
N ASN A 653 7.96 97.38 10.09
CA ASN A 653 8.29 98.81 10.01
C ASN A 653 8.63 99.25 8.57
N ASP A 654 8.79 98.30 7.64
CA ASP A 654 9.08 98.55 6.24
C ASP A 654 7.78 98.49 5.41
N SER A 655 7.32 99.65 4.95
CA SER A 655 6.07 99.79 4.20
C SER A 655 6.14 99.22 2.77
N SER A 656 7.33 98.82 2.29
CA SER A 656 7.47 98.10 1.01
C SER A 656 6.81 96.71 1.02
N LEU A 657 6.63 96.11 2.21
CA LEU A 657 5.96 94.83 2.38
C LEU A 657 4.44 94.89 2.18
N ASN A 658 3.85 96.09 2.14
CA ASN A 658 2.42 96.28 1.87
C ASN A 658 2.00 95.68 0.51
N ILE A 659 2.89 95.68 -0.49
CA ILE A 659 2.66 95.05 -1.80
C ILE A 659 2.44 93.54 -1.65
N MET A 660 3.30 92.87 -0.87
CA MET A 660 3.20 91.43 -0.63
C MET A 660 1.93 91.08 0.18
N ILE A 661 1.61 91.90 1.19
CA ILE A 661 0.41 91.75 2.03
C ILE A 661 -0.84 91.84 1.15
N SER A 662 -0.96 92.91 0.35
CA SER A 662 -2.10 93.15 -0.54
C SER A 662 -2.29 92.05 -1.58
N ASN A 663 -1.21 91.58 -2.21
CA ASN A 663 -1.26 90.46 -3.17
C ASN A 663 -1.72 89.15 -2.52
N SER A 664 -1.25 88.88 -1.30
CA SER A 664 -1.66 87.69 -0.55
C SER A 664 -3.13 87.76 -0.13
N MET A 665 -3.58 88.91 0.39
CA MET A 665 -4.98 89.17 0.73
C MET A 665 -5.90 89.03 -0.49
N ARG A 666 -5.52 89.61 -1.62
CA ARG A 666 -6.27 89.51 -2.88
C ARG A 666 -6.47 88.07 -3.32
N ARG A 667 -5.38 87.30 -3.43
CA ARG A 667 -5.44 85.88 -3.82
C ARG A 667 -6.23 85.03 -2.81
N ILE A 668 -6.19 85.37 -1.51
CA ILE A 668 -7.03 84.72 -0.50
C ILE A 668 -8.51 85.01 -0.76
N ILE A 669 -8.88 86.27 -1.02
CA ILE A 669 -10.26 86.67 -1.35
C ILE A 669 -10.71 85.94 -2.60
N GLU A 670 -9.92 85.97 -3.68
CA GLU A 670 -10.24 85.32 -4.96
C GLU A 670 -10.45 83.81 -4.82
N SER A 671 -9.56 83.15 -4.08
CA SER A 671 -9.68 81.71 -3.81
C SER A 671 -10.94 81.40 -3.00
N TYR A 672 -11.28 82.26 -2.03
CA TYR A 672 -12.43 82.07 -1.16
C TYR A 672 -13.76 82.35 -1.86
N VAL A 673 -13.90 83.46 -2.59
CA VAL A 673 -15.13 83.78 -3.34
C VAL A 673 -15.41 82.79 -4.46
N ASN A 674 -14.36 82.23 -5.09
CA ASN A 674 -14.50 81.13 -6.03
C ASN A 674 -14.96 79.85 -5.33
N PHE A 675 -14.40 79.54 -4.15
CA PHE A 675 -14.79 78.38 -3.36
C PHE A 675 -16.27 78.43 -2.90
N ILE A 676 -16.77 79.59 -2.46
CA ILE A 676 -18.18 79.76 -2.05
C ILE A 676 -19.13 80.04 -3.23
N GLY A 677 -18.62 80.17 -4.45
CA GLY A 677 -19.41 80.38 -5.67
C GLY A 677 -19.90 81.81 -5.92
N TYR A 678 -19.31 82.82 -5.28
CA TYR A 678 -19.68 84.24 -5.47
C TYR A 678 -19.09 84.83 -6.75
N GLY A 679 -17.95 84.32 -7.23
CA GLY A 679 -17.32 84.79 -8.47
C GLY A 679 -15.87 84.32 -8.61
N LYS A 680 -15.17 84.78 -9.66
CA LYS A 680 -13.81 84.34 -9.99
C LYS A 680 -12.71 85.37 -9.66
N ASP A 681 -13.08 86.58 -9.26
CA ASP A 681 -12.18 87.68 -8.94
C ASP A 681 -12.52 88.31 -7.58
N SER A 682 -11.66 89.19 -7.10
CA SER A 682 -11.81 89.81 -5.78
C SER A 682 -12.99 90.79 -5.68
N TRP A 683 -13.53 91.30 -6.81
CA TRP A 683 -14.71 92.16 -6.81
C TRP A 683 -15.97 91.41 -6.36
N ALA A 684 -16.00 90.10 -6.58
CA ALA A 684 -17.09 89.24 -6.12
C ALA A 684 -17.33 89.32 -4.61
N ALA A 685 -16.32 89.72 -3.83
CA ALA A 685 -16.44 89.92 -2.39
C ALA A 685 -17.41 91.05 -1.99
N LEU A 686 -17.71 91.99 -2.91
CA LEU A 686 -18.56 93.16 -2.64
C LEU A 686 -19.97 93.04 -3.23
N ILE A 687 -20.30 91.96 -3.95
CA ILE A 687 -21.58 91.82 -4.68
C ILE A 687 -22.80 91.98 -3.77
N ASN A 688 -22.72 91.46 -2.54
CA ASN A 688 -23.81 91.46 -1.56
C ASN A 688 -23.65 92.52 -0.44
N GLU A 689 -22.70 93.47 -0.59
CA GLU A 689 -22.48 94.52 0.40
C GLU A 689 -23.50 95.66 0.27
N ASN A 690 -23.86 96.26 1.41
CA ASN A 690 -24.77 97.40 1.43
C ASN A 690 -24.06 98.69 0.99
N GLN A 691 -24.39 99.21 -0.18
CA GLN A 691 -23.77 100.43 -0.74
C GLN A 691 -24.05 101.69 0.09
N ASN A 692 -25.04 101.68 0.98
CA ASN A 692 -25.35 102.80 1.87
C ASN A 692 -24.51 102.78 3.16
N ASP A 693 -23.75 101.72 3.42
CA ASP A 693 -22.82 101.64 4.55
C ASP A 693 -21.54 102.45 4.23
N PRO A 694 -21.11 103.42 5.05
CA PRO A 694 -19.86 104.15 4.83
C PRO A 694 -18.62 103.25 4.68
N THR A 695 -18.63 102.05 5.28
CA THR A 695 -17.55 101.08 5.16
C THR A 695 -17.47 100.43 3.76
N TYR A 696 -18.55 100.47 2.97
CA TYR A 696 -18.56 99.99 1.58
C TYR A 696 -17.50 100.70 0.74
N TYR A 697 -17.40 102.02 0.84
CA TYR A 697 -16.42 102.80 0.06
C TYR A 697 -14.97 102.48 0.46
N VAL A 698 -14.73 102.14 1.72
CA VAL A 698 -13.41 101.69 2.21
C VAL A 698 -13.06 100.32 1.62
N LYS A 699 -14.00 99.37 1.66
CA LYS A 699 -13.83 98.04 1.04
C LYS A 699 -13.67 98.12 -0.49
N TYR A 700 -14.45 98.99 -1.14
CA TYR A 700 -14.36 99.26 -2.58
C TYR A 700 -13.00 99.83 -2.95
N SER A 701 -12.53 100.84 -2.22
CA SER A 701 -11.19 101.40 -2.41
C SER A 701 -10.11 100.34 -2.22
N PHE A 702 -10.21 99.51 -1.18
CA PHE A 702 -9.25 98.43 -0.95
C PHE A 702 -9.21 97.41 -2.10
N ILE A 703 -10.36 96.91 -2.56
CA ILE A 703 -10.41 95.98 -3.70
C ILE A 703 -9.88 96.63 -4.98
N ALA A 704 -10.21 97.90 -5.23
CA ALA A 704 -9.69 98.65 -6.36
C ALA A 704 -8.15 98.71 -6.31
N THR A 705 -7.60 99.10 -5.15
CA THR A 705 -6.16 99.27 -4.97
C THR A 705 -5.40 97.95 -5.09
N ILE A 706 -5.83 96.88 -4.42
CA ILE A 706 -5.14 95.57 -4.50
C ILE A 706 -5.24 94.94 -5.91
N ASN A 707 -6.24 95.33 -6.71
CA ASN A 707 -6.39 94.84 -8.09
C ASN A 707 -5.60 95.66 -9.10
N ASP A 708 -5.59 96.99 -8.98
CA ASP A 708 -4.90 97.88 -9.91
C ASP A 708 -3.38 97.68 -9.83
N GLU A 709 -2.87 97.45 -8.62
CA GLU A 709 -1.44 97.27 -8.35
C GLU A 709 -0.93 95.83 -8.60
N SER A 710 -1.80 94.85 -8.81
CA SER A 710 -1.41 93.46 -9.05
C SER A 710 -1.50 93.02 -10.52
N HIS A 711 -2.25 93.74 -11.36
CA HIS A 711 -2.65 93.30 -12.71
C HIS A 711 -2.20 94.18 -13.87
N LYS A 712 -1.75 95.42 -13.63
CA LYS A 712 -1.32 96.31 -14.71
C LYS A 712 0.20 96.35 -14.82
N VAL A 713 0.72 96.04 -16.01
CA VAL A 713 2.11 96.29 -16.39
C VAL A 713 2.13 97.59 -17.20
N SER A 714 2.76 98.65 -16.67
CA SER A 714 2.84 99.96 -17.35
C SER A 714 4.26 100.51 -17.32
N ALA A 715 4.64 101.33 -18.30
CA ALA A 715 5.94 102.02 -18.32
C ALA A 715 6.10 103.06 -17.18
N LEU A 716 5.05 103.29 -16.37
CA LEU A 716 5.00 104.23 -15.25
C LEU A 716 4.74 103.54 -13.89
N ASP A 717 5.20 102.30 -13.69
CA ASP A 717 5.01 101.53 -12.46
C ASP A 717 5.48 102.25 -11.17
N ASN A 718 6.42 103.21 -11.27
CA ASN A 718 6.87 104.04 -10.15
C ASN A 718 5.76 104.89 -9.49
N ALA A 719 4.66 105.18 -10.20
CA ALA A 719 3.55 105.98 -9.69
C ALA A 719 2.41 105.14 -9.07
N TYR A 720 2.32 103.85 -9.42
CA TYR A 720 1.21 103.00 -9.02
C TYR A 720 1.39 102.42 -7.62
N TYR A 721 2.60 101.94 -7.26
CA TYR A 721 2.86 101.37 -5.94
C TYR A 721 2.96 102.39 -4.80
N GLN A 722 3.08 103.69 -5.10
CA GLN A 722 3.16 104.72 -4.06
C GLN A 722 1.91 104.78 -3.18
N LYS A 723 0.75 104.33 -3.68
CA LYS A 723 -0.50 104.35 -2.90
C LYS A 723 -0.45 103.31 -1.78
N ILE A 724 -0.29 102.01 -2.10
CA ILE A 724 -0.17 100.95 -1.08
C ILE A 724 1.08 101.08 -0.20
N ILE A 725 2.22 101.54 -0.75
CA ILE A 725 3.45 101.72 0.07
C ILE A 725 3.25 102.79 1.14
N ASN A 726 2.44 103.82 0.89
CA ASN A 726 2.21 104.89 1.87
C ASN A 726 1.02 104.61 2.81
N GLU A 727 0.29 103.51 2.62
CA GLU A 727 -0.78 103.09 3.52
C GLU A 727 -0.25 102.52 4.83
N GLN A 728 -1.01 102.70 5.90
CA GLN A 728 -0.71 102.05 7.17
C GLN A 728 -1.05 100.55 7.08
N PRO A 729 -0.12 99.62 7.37
CA PRO A 729 -0.36 98.19 7.28
C PRO A 729 -1.62 97.74 8.05
N GLN A 730 -1.89 98.40 9.19
CA GLN A 730 -3.07 98.14 10.02
C GLN A 730 -4.39 98.38 9.27
N THR A 731 -4.45 99.38 8.39
CA THR A 731 -5.62 99.69 7.56
C THR A 731 -5.92 98.55 6.59
N LEU A 732 -4.88 97.93 6.00
CA LEU A 732 -5.03 96.78 5.11
C LEU A 732 -5.63 95.58 5.85
N PHE A 733 -5.09 95.23 7.03
CA PHE A 733 -5.62 94.13 7.85
C PHE A 733 -7.05 94.39 8.33
N THR A 734 -7.37 95.62 8.73
CA THR A 734 -8.70 96.00 9.21
C THR A 734 -9.74 95.94 8.10
N THR A 735 -9.38 96.41 6.89
CA THR A 735 -10.28 96.36 5.73
C THR A 735 -10.47 94.93 5.23
N PHE A 736 -9.39 94.14 5.20
CA PHE A 736 -9.44 92.71 4.89
C PHE A 736 -10.34 91.92 5.85
N ALA A 737 -10.21 92.16 7.16
CA ALA A 737 -11.11 91.63 8.18
C ALA A 737 -12.58 92.05 7.94
N SER A 738 -12.81 93.32 7.62
CA SER A 738 -14.13 93.88 7.36
C SER A 738 -14.80 93.24 6.13
N ILE A 739 -14.04 92.88 5.09
CA ILE A 739 -14.55 92.12 3.94
C ILE A 739 -14.98 90.71 4.39
N PHE A 740 -14.14 90.01 5.16
CA PHE A 740 -14.48 88.66 5.64
C PHE A 740 -15.64 88.62 6.62
N LYS A 741 -15.93 89.70 7.37
CA LYS A 741 -17.17 89.80 8.17
C LYS A 741 -18.43 89.55 7.33
N SER A 742 -18.42 89.95 6.06
CA SER A 742 -19.57 89.83 5.17
C SER A 742 -19.59 88.53 4.37
N ILE A 743 -18.44 88.07 3.90
CA ILE A 743 -18.38 86.89 3.00
C ILE A 743 -18.06 85.57 3.72
N GLY A 744 -17.50 85.60 4.93
CA GLY A 744 -17.00 84.39 5.58
C GLY A 744 -16.37 84.62 6.94
N LYS A 745 -17.17 85.09 7.92
CA LYS A 745 -16.68 85.46 9.26
C LYS A 745 -15.97 84.28 9.93
N GLU A 746 -16.63 83.13 10.00
CA GLU A 746 -16.13 81.94 10.69
C GLU A 746 -14.84 81.41 10.05
N HIS A 747 -14.71 81.56 8.73
CA HIS A 747 -13.51 81.15 8.00
C HIS A 747 -12.32 82.03 8.35
N TYR A 748 -12.50 83.35 8.41
CA TYR A 748 -11.43 84.25 8.85
C TYR A 748 -11.01 83.98 10.29
N GLU A 749 -11.98 83.82 11.20
CA GLU A 749 -11.70 83.54 12.62
C GLU A 749 -10.90 82.24 12.78
N MET A 750 -11.26 81.21 12.01
CA MET A 750 -10.53 79.94 11.95
C MET A 750 -9.11 80.10 11.42
N MET A 751 -8.91 80.84 10.33
CA MET A 751 -7.59 80.96 9.70
C MET A 751 -6.65 81.89 10.48
N MET A 752 -7.19 82.92 11.12
CA MET A 752 -6.43 83.90 11.90
C MET A 752 -6.28 83.52 13.39
N ASN A 753 -7.08 82.59 13.91
CA ASN A 753 -7.24 82.30 15.34
C ASN A 753 -7.55 83.55 16.18
N GLU A 754 -8.45 84.40 15.70
CA GLU A 754 -8.94 85.58 16.42
C GLU A 754 -10.45 85.74 16.20
N GLN A 755 -11.14 86.46 17.08
CA GLN A 755 -12.57 86.75 16.93
C GLN A 755 -12.79 88.10 16.27
N LEU A 756 -13.74 88.17 15.33
CA LEU A 756 -14.04 89.36 14.51
C LEU A 756 -15.25 90.17 14.98
#